data_AF-A0A498J4Q6-F1
#
_entry.id   AF-A0A498J4Q6-F1
#
_cell.length_a   1.000
_cell.length_b   1.000
_cell.length_c   1.000
_cell.angle_alpha   90.00
_cell.angle_beta   90.00
_cell.angle_gamma   90.00
#
_symmetry.space_group_name_H-M   'P 1'
#
loop_
_entity.id
_entity.type
_entity.pdbx_description
1 polymer ?
#
loop_
_entity_poly.entity_id
_entity_poly.type
_entity_poly.pdbx_seq_one_letter_code
_entity_poly.pdbx_strand_id
1 'polypeptide(L)'
;MNSRNVVVCDNGTGYVKCGFAGENFPTSVFPCVVGRPLLRYEESLMEQEIKDVIVGEACAEFRHQLDINYPVNNGIVQNWDDMGHVWDHAFYSELKIDPTECQILLTDPPLNPTKNREKMVETMFEKYNFAGVFIQIQAVLTLYAQGLLTGLVIDCGDGVTHVVPVVDGYSFPHLTKRMNVAGRHITSYLVDLLSRRGYSMNRTADFETVREIKEKLCYISYDYKREYQLGLETTILVKNYTLPDGRVIKVGTERFQAPEALFTPELIDVEGDGMADMVFRCIQEMDIDNRMMLYQHIVLSGGSTMYPGLPSRLEKEILDRYLDVVLKGNKDGLKKLRLRIEDPPRRKHMVYLGGAVLAGIMKVAEFGDSAAMDSNNTNGDAFQLRVKQGEPTLVPPAVETEKGLYFLSNLDQNIAVTVRTIYCFKSDAKGNDKAGEVIKDALKKVLVHYYPLAGRLAISAEGKLIVDCTGEGAVFVEAEADCAIEEIGDITKPDPETLGKLVYDVPGAKNMLEIPPLVAQVTKFKCGGFALGLCMNHCMFDGIGAMEFVNSWAKIARGLQLTDPPFLDRSILKARNPPKIEYLHQEFSEITGTSSTNNDLCDEKMLYRSFCFNSEKLEKLKTKAREDGALENCTTFEALSAFVWKARTRALNMLPEQQIKLMFAVDGRPKFSPPLPKWYFGNGIVLTNSICQAGDLLDKPLSNAVGLVQDAIKMVTDSYMRSAIDYFELTRARPSLASTLLITTWSRLSFYTTDFGWGEPVLSGPVALPEKEVILFLSNGTEKKNINVLLGLPASAMNVFEELMNV
;
A
#
# COMPACT_ATOMS: atom_id res chain seq x y z
N MET A 1 11.22 16.52 -16.75
CA MET A 1 10.98 17.61 -15.77
C MET A 1 11.64 17.22 -14.44
N ASN A 2 12.33 18.17 -13.78
CA ASN A 2 13.28 17.93 -12.68
C ASN A 2 12.61 17.37 -11.41
N SER A 3 13.29 16.48 -10.67
CA SER A 3 12.87 15.95 -9.36
C SER A 3 12.76 17.00 -8.25
N ARG A 4 13.20 18.23 -8.50
CA ARG A 4 13.23 19.34 -7.52
C ARG A 4 11.92 20.13 -7.40
N ASN A 5 10.86 19.74 -8.10
CA ASN A 5 9.62 20.53 -8.15
C ASN A 5 8.60 20.17 -7.03
N VAL A 6 8.86 19.15 -6.20
CA VAL A 6 7.99 18.83 -5.07
C VAL A 6 8.76 18.95 -3.77
N VAL A 7 8.31 19.88 -2.93
CA VAL A 7 8.88 20.21 -1.63
C VAL A 7 8.20 19.36 -0.56
N VAL A 8 8.97 18.80 0.36
CA VAL A 8 8.44 18.13 1.55
C VAL A 8 8.81 18.95 2.76
N CYS A 9 7.82 19.31 3.58
CA CYS A 9 8.02 20.13 4.77
C CYS A 9 7.34 19.50 6.00
N ASP A 10 8.17 18.99 6.91
CA ASP A 10 7.75 18.48 8.22
C ASP A 10 7.76 19.59 9.28
N ASN A 11 6.57 20.05 9.66
CA ASN A 11 6.36 21.12 10.64
C ASN A 11 6.47 20.59 12.09
N GLY A 12 7.67 20.19 12.50
CA GLY A 12 7.89 19.68 13.86
C GLY A 12 7.89 20.79 14.93
N THR A 13 7.40 20.46 16.13
CA THR A 13 7.32 21.40 17.28
C THR A 13 8.65 21.98 17.74
N GLY A 14 9.73 21.21 17.60
CA GLY A 14 11.09 21.67 17.95
C GLY A 14 11.91 22.03 16.71
N TYR A 15 11.75 21.25 15.63
CA TYR A 15 12.55 21.37 14.41
C TYR A 15 11.69 21.20 13.18
N VAL A 16 11.85 22.11 12.23
CA VAL A 16 11.35 21.95 10.87
C VAL A 16 12.35 21.11 10.08
N LYS A 17 11.87 20.17 9.26
CA LYS A 17 12.71 19.45 8.30
C LYS A 17 12.11 19.63 6.93
N CYS A 18 12.89 20.16 6.00
CA CYS A 18 12.42 20.44 4.67
C CYS A 18 13.44 20.01 3.61
N GLY A 19 12.95 19.73 2.42
CA GLY A 19 13.75 19.29 1.28
C GLY A 19 12.89 18.82 0.13
N PHE A 20 13.43 17.97 -0.73
CA PHE A 20 12.79 17.59 -1.98
C PHE A 20 12.32 16.13 -2.02
N ALA A 21 11.31 15.87 -2.84
CA ALA A 21 10.83 14.52 -3.10
C ALA A 21 11.94 13.60 -3.63
N GLY A 22 11.94 12.34 -3.18
CA GLY A 22 12.95 11.34 -3.52
C GLY A 22 14.30 11.49 -2.80
N GLU A 23 14.50 12.53 -1.96
CA GLU A 23 15.73 12.67 -1.19
C GLU A 23 15.76 11.75 0.04
N ASN A 24 16.90 11.10 0.26
CA ASN A 24 17.13 10.20 1.38
C ASN A 24 17.36 10.91 2.72
N PHE A 25 17.48 12.24 2.71
CA PHE A 25 17.68 13.08 3.89
C PHE A 25 17.02 14.44 3.66
N PRO A 26 16.53 15.11 4.71
CA PRO A 26 16.09 16.50 4.58
C PRO A 26 17.26 17.38 4.18
N THR A 27 17.03 18.25 3.19
CA THR A 27 18.02 19.23 2.74
C THR A 27 18.40 20.18 3.87
N SER A 28 17.41 20.60 4.67
CA SER A 28 17.63 21.46 5.84
C SER A 28 16.82 20.99 7.05
N VAL A 29 17.43 21.13 8.22
CA VAL A 29 16.83 20.88 9.53
C VAL A 29 17.21 22.04 10.44
N PHE A 30 16.23 22.82 10.87
CA PHE A 30 16.48 24.00 11.71
C PHE A 30 15.44 24.13 12.84
N PRO A 31 15.77 24.81 13.95
CA PRO A 31 14.85 25.00 15.06
C PRO A 31 13.59 25.79 14.67
N CYS A 32 12.41 25.34 15.11
CA CYS A 32 11.14 26.04 14.90
C CYS A 32 10.97 27.18 15.91
N VAL A 33 11.74 28.26 15.74
CA VAL A 33 11.79 29.42 16.64
C VAL A 33 11.89 30.72 15.89
N VAL A 34 11.31 31.77 16.47
CA VAL A 34 11.36 33.15 15.97
C VAL A 34 11.85 34.06 17.09
N GLY A 35 12.92 34.80 16.84
CA GLY A 35 13.54 35.75 17.75
C GLY A 35 13.31 37.19 17.30
N ARG A 36 12.96 38.08 18.24
CA ARG A 36 12.83 39.53 18.01
C ARG A 36 13.73 40.30 18.99
N PRO A 37 14.42 41.37 18.57
CA PRO A 37 15.29 42.14 19.47
C PRO A 37 14.57 42.69 20.71
N LEU A 38 15.17 42.52 21.90
CA LEU A 38 14.64 43.05 23.17
C LEU A 38 14.74 44.58 23.27
N LEU A 39 15.74 45.16 22.61
CA LEU A 39 15.98 46.60 22.52
C LEU A 39 15.61 47.08 21.12
N ARG A 40 14.96 48.25 21.02
CA ARG A 40 14.73 48.90 19.72
C ARG A 40 16.08 49.28 19.12
N TYR A 41 16.19 49.16 17.80
CA TYR A 41 17.40 49.47 17.02
C TYR A 41 18.09 50.80 17.43
N GLU A 42 17.30 51.82 17.80
CA GLU A 42 17.78 53.14 18.22
C GLU A 42 18.58 53.17 19.55
N GLU A 43 18.48 52.13 20.39
CA GLU A 43 19.14 52.05 21.70
C GLU A 43 20.35 51.08 21.74
N SER A 44 20.69 50.44 20.61
CA SER A 44 21.82 49.50 20.51
C SER A 44 23.16 50.22 20.38
N LEU A 45 24.08 49.95 21.32
CA LEU A 45 25.44 50.51 21.36
C LEU A 45 26.46 49.79 20.43
N MET A 46 26.01 48.90 19.53
CA MET A 46 26.90 48.04 18.73
C MET A 46 26.73 48.23 17.21
N GLU A 47 27.85 48.16 16.47
CA GLU A 47 27.97 48.36 15.01
C GLU A 47 27.35 47.22 14.14
N GLN A 48 26.71 46.21 14.73
CA GLN A 48 26.10 45.11 13.97
C GLN A 48 24.62 45.37 13.67
N GLU A 49 24.26 45.33 12.38
CA GLU A 49 22.86 45.38 11.91
C GLU A 49 22.12 44.07 12.26
N ILE A 50 21.34 44.07 13.34
CA ILE A 50 20.47 42.96 13.73
C ILE A 50 19.13 43.12 12.99
N LYS A 51 18.68 42.09 12.27
CA LYS A 51 17.36 42.07 11.61
C LYS A 51 16.21 42.11 12.62
N ASP A 52 15.10 42.73 12.25
CA ASP A 52 13.89 42.83 13.08
C ASP A 52 13.30 41.47 13.48
N VAL A 53 13.47 40.46 12.63
CA VAL A 53 13.02 39.08 12.85
C VAL A 53 14.15 38.12 12.48
N ILE A 54 14.50 37.24 13.41
CA ILE A 54 15.50 36.18 13.23
C ILE A 54 14.78 34.84 13.40
N VAL A 55 15.11 33.85 12.57
CA VAL A 55 14.47 32.53 12.57
C VAL A 55 15.54 31.45 12.62
N GLY A 56 15.24 30.31 13.26
CA GLY A 56 16.07 29.12 13.19
C GLY A 56 17.36 29.22 14.01
N GLU A 57 18.46 28.69 13.47
CA GLU A 57 19.74 28.52 14.17
C GLU A 57 20.38 29.85 14.57
N ALA A 58 20.16 30.91 13.77
CA ALA A 58 20.62 32.26 14.07
C ALA A 58 20.04 32.81 15.39
N CYS A 59 18.90 32.29 15.87
CA CYS A 59 18.38 32.67 17.18
C CYS A 59 19.25 32.17 18.34
N ALA A 60 20.04 31.11 18.14
CA ALA A 60 20.94 30.58 19.16
C ALA A 60 22.15 31.51 19.38
N GLU A 61 22.69 32.09 18.31
CA GLU A 61 23.85 33.00 18.36
C GLU A 61 23.53 34.29 19.12
N PHE A 62 22.38 34.89 18.84
CA PHE A 62 21.94 36.15 19.45
C PHE A 62 20.96 35.99 20.61
N ARG A 63 20.85 34.78 21.19
CA ARG A 63 19.82 34.41 22.19
C ARG A 63 19.71 35.36 23.39
N HIS A 64 20.81 36.00 23.79
CA HIS A 64 20.84 36.93 24.92
C HIS A 64 20.26 38.33 24.60
N GLN A 65 20.02 38.62 23.32
CA GLN A 65 19.51 39.91 22.82
C GLN A 65 18.10 39.79 22.24
N LEU A 66 17.58 38.57 22.13
CA LEU A 66 16.31 38.27 21.48
C LEU A 66 15.26 37.78 22.49
N ASP A 67 14.03 38.22 22.31
CA ASP A 67 12.83 37.57 22.83
C ASP A 67 12.42 36.45 21.87
N ILE A 68 12.27 35.22 22.39
CA ILE A 68 12.15 34.00 21.56
C ILE A 68 10.77 33.37 21.73
N ASN A 69 10.08 33.22 20.61
CA ASN A 69 8.77 32.60 20.50
C ASN A 69 8.83 31.27 19.73
N TYR A 70 7.95 30.35 20.12
CA TYR A 70 7.77 29.05 19.48
C TYR A 70 6.39 29.02 18.81
N PRO A 71 6.29 29.11 17.47
CA PRO A 71 4.99 29.18 16.79
C PRO A 71 4.18 27.90 16.92
N VAL A 72 4.86 26.77 17.07
CA VAL A 72 4.24 25.45 17.24
C VAL A 72 4.41 25.02 18.69
N ASN A 73 3.30 24.70 19.35
CA ASN A 73 3.29 24.17 20.71
C ASN A 73 2.51 22.84 20.76
N ASN A 74 3.14 21.81 21.33
CA ASN A 74 2.60 20.45 21.41
C ASN A 74 2.02 19.95 20.07
N GLY A 75 2.76 20.16 18.98
CA GLY A 75 2.36 19.78 17.62
C GLY A 75 1.44 20.76 16.91
N ILE A 76 0.78 21.70 17.61
CA ILE A 76 -0.24 22.57 17.01
C ILE A 76 0.31 23.99 16.82
N VAL A 77 0.08 24.58 15.65
CA VAL A 77 0.39 25.99 15.38
C VAL A 77 -0.50 26.89 16.24
N GLN A 78 0.11 27.72 17.07
CA GLN A 78 -0.57 28.69 17.94
C GLN A 78 -0.47 30.12 17.39
N ASN A 79 0.67 30.47 16.78
CA ASN A 79 0.89 31.78 16.18
C ASN A 79 1.18 31.64 14.68
N TRP A 80 0.22 32.06 13.85
CA TRP A 80 0.30 31.97 12.39
C TRP A 80 1.25 33.00 11.78
N ASP A 81 1.43 34.15 12.41
CA ASP A 81 2.35 35.18 11.94
C ASP A 81 3.81 34.70 12.09
N ASP A 82 4.12 34.16 13.27
CA ASP A 82 5.43 33.55 13.53
C ASP A 82 5.67 32.30 12.65
N MET A 83 4.63 31.49 12.41
CA MET A 83 4.74 30.35 11.48
C MET A 83 5.00 30.81 10.03
N GLY A 84 4.42 31.94 9.62
CA GLY A 84 4.71 32.58 8.35
C GLY A 84 6.19 32.90 8.18
N HIS A 85 6.83 33.47 9.21
CA HIS A 85 8.28 33.72 9.19
C HIS A 85 9.11 32.44 9.13
N VAL A 86 8.67 31.37 9.80
CA VAL A 86 9.32 30.05 9.72
C VAL A 86 9.25 29.48 8.31
N TRP A 87 8.11 29.59 7.63
CA TRP A 87 7.97 29.17 6.23
C TRP A 87 8.75 30.07 5.26
N ASP A 88 8.75 31.38 5.48
CA ASP A 88 9.57 32.31 4.67
C ASP A 88 11.05 31.93 4.76
N HIS A 89 11.52 31.57 5.95
CA HIS A 89 12.88 31.07 6.15
C HIS A 89 13.11 29.72 5.45
N ALA A 90 12.19 28.76 5.60
CA ALA A 90 12.29 27.45 4.95
C ALA A 90 12.39 27.55 3.41
N PHE A 91 11.49 28.32 2.78
CA PHE A 91 11.40 28.36 1.32
C PHE A 91 12.44 29.27 0.69
N TYR A 92 12.65 30.48 1.23
CA TYR A 92 13.52 31.47 0.59
C TYR A 92 14.97 31.44 1.09
N SER A 93 15.19 31.09 2.36
CA SER A 93 16.56 31.09 2.94
C SER A 93 17.22 29.73 2.81
N GLU A 94 16.52 28.66 3.24
CA GLU A 94 17.07 27.31 3.30
C GLU A 94 17.01 26.61 1.93
N LEU A 95 15.80 26.45 1.37
CA LEU A 95 15.62 25.73 0.10
C LEU A 95 15.92 26.60 -1.13
N LYS A 96 15.85 27.93 -1.00
CA LYS A 96 16.09 28.92 -2.07
C LYS A 96 15.27 28.63 -3.33
N ILE A 97 13.99 28.36 -3.13
CA ILE A 97 13.03 28.04 -4.19
C ILE A 97 12.09 29.21 -4.46
N ASP A 98 11.51 29.20 -5.66
CA ASP A 98 10.28 29.92 -5.93
C ASP A 98 9.09 28.98 -5.69
N PRO A 99 8.26 29.23 -4.65
CA PRO A 99 7.07 28.43 -4.37
C PRO A 99 6.11 28.28 -5.56
N THR A 100 6.05 29.27 -6.46
CA THR A 100 5.09 29.29 -7.58
C THR A 100 5.32 28.20 -8.62
N GLU A 101 6.56 27.75 -8.77
CA GLU A 101 6.95 26.69 -9.70
C GLU A 101 6.94 25.29 -9.03
N CYS A 102 6.61 25.21 -7.74
CA CYS A 102 6.71 24.01 -6.94
C CYS A 102 5.34 23.52 -6.45
N GLN A 103 5.27 22.24 -6.11
CA GLN A 103 4.22 21.66 -5.27
C GLN A 103 4.79 21.39 -3.88
N ILE A 104 3.92 21.29 -2.86
CA ILE A 104 4.35 21.05 -1.49
C ILE A 104 3.55 19.94 -0.81
N LEU A 105 4.25 19.04 -0.14
CA LEU A 105 3.72 18.08 0.83
C LEU A 105 4.03 18.57 2.24
N LEU A 106 2.98 18.81 3.03
CA LEU A 106 3.04 19.21 4.42
C LEU A 106 2.67 18.06 5.34
N THR A 107 3.34 17.97 6.48
CA THR A 107 2.99 16.99 7.52
C THR A 107 1.92 17.54 8.45
N ASP A 108 0.98 16.66 8.81
CA ASP A 108 -0.12 16.96 9.73
C ASP A 108 0.05 16.15 11.03
N PRO A 109 0.05 16.80 12.20
CA PRO A 109 0.09 16.08 13.46
C PRO A 109 -1.25 15.35 13.69
N PRO A 110 -1.24 14.18 14.34
CA PRO A 110 -2.47 13.50 14.71
C PRO A 110 -3.41 14.41 15.52
N LEU A 111 -4.72 14.34 15.23
CA LEU A 111 -5.76 15.14 15.89
C LEU A 111 -5.62 16.67 15.68
N ASN A 112 -5.03 17.11 14.56
CA ASN A 112 -5.02 18.53 14.20
C ASN A 112 -6.44 19.05 13.90
N PRO A 113 -6.88 20.18 14.48
CA PRO A 113 -8.17 20.78 14.14
C PRO A 113 -8.31 21.07 12.65
N THR A 114 -9.48 20.80 12.08
CA THR A 114 -9.75 21.05 10.64
C THR A 114 -9.50 22.50 10.24
N LYS A 115 -9.84 23.46 11.10
CA LYS A 115 -9.57 24.89 10.87
C LYS A 115 -8.09 25.20 10.68
N ASN A 116 -7.22 24.50 11.40
CA ASN A 116 -5.78 24.68 11.25
C ASN A 116 -5.31 24.13 9.91
N ARG A 117 -5.84 22.96 9.49
CA ARG A 117 -5.54 22.40 8.18
C ARG A 117 -5.99 23.32 7.05
N GLU A 118 -7.21 23.86 7.13
CA GLU A 118 -7.72 24.87 6.19
C GLU A 118 -6.79 26.08 6.13
N LYS A 119 -6.38 26.62 7.28
CA LYS A 119 -5.49 27.79 7.31
C LYS A 119 -4.09 27.52 6.76
N MET A 120 -3.55 26.32 6.97
CA MET A 120 -2.28 25.91 6.33
C MET A 120 -2.44 25.92 4.81
N VAL A 121 -3.50 25.30 4.29
CA VAL A 121 -3.75 25.23 2.83
C VAL A 121 -3.98 26.61 2.24
N GLU A 122 -4.82 27.43 2.88
CA GLU A 122 -5.08 28.83 2.50
C GLU A 122 -3.77 29.61 2.40
N THR A 123 -2.89 29.49 3.41
CA THR A 123 -1.60 30.20 3.39
C THR A 123 -0.70 29.73 2.23
N MET A 124 -0.66 28.43 1.94
CA MET A 124 0.18 27.88 0.88
C MET A 124 -0.29 28.29 -0.52
N PHE A 125 -1.60 28.38 -0.74
CA PHE A 125 -2.14 28.85 -2.01
C PHE A 125 -2.17 30.38 -2.10
N GLU A 126 -2.68 31.10 -1.11
CA GLU A 126 -2.92 32.55 -1.23
C GLU A 126 -1.67 33.40 -0.96
N LYS A 127 -0.82 33.02 0.01
CA LYS A 127 0.40 33.77 0.32
C LYS A 127 1.56 33.33 -0.57
N TYR A 128 1.75 32.01 -0.72
CA TYR A 128 2.91 31.46 -1.43
C TYR A 128 2.63 31.04 -2.87
N ASN A 129 1.37 30.90 -3.30
CA ASN A 129 1.01 30.53 -4.67
C ASN A 129 1.62 29.20 -5.14
N PHE A 130 1.75 28.20 -4.26
CA PHE A 130 2.19 26.86 -4.67
C PHE A 130 1.27 26.25 -5.74
N ALA A 131 1.84 25.53 -6.72
CA ALA A 131 1.10 24.89 -7.80
C ALA A 131 0.19 23.74 -7.32
N GLY A 132 0.49 23.18 -6.15
CA GLY A 132 -0.30 22.12 -5.53
C GLY A 132 0.12 21.88 -4.09
N VAL A 133 -0.85 21.56 -3.23
CA VAL A 133 -0.63 21.35 -1.79
C VAL A 133 -1.21 20.00 -1.40
N PHE A 134 -0.39 19.16 -0.78
CA PHE A 134 -0.80 17.89 -0.22
C PHE A 134 -0.50 17.88 1.28
N ILE A 135 -1.41 17.32 2.08
CA ILE A 135 -1.26 17.22 3.53
C ILE A 135 -1.38 15.75 3.92
N GLN A 136 -0.43 15.26 4.71
CA GLN A 136 -0.47 13.89 5.19
C GLN A 136 -0.06 13.73 6.65
N ILE A 137 -0.72 12.78 7.33
CA ILE A 137 -0.50 12.52 8.76
C ILE A 137 0.90 11.95 9.00
N GLN A 138 1.62 12.51 9.98
CA GLN A 138 3.00 12.14 10.34
C GLN A 138 3.20 10.63 10.58
N ALA A 139 2.25 10.00 11.26
CA ALA A 139 2.28 8.56 11.53
C ALA A 139 2.18 7.71 10.26
N VAL A 140 1.30 8.09 9.31
CA VAL A 140 1.13 7.34 8.06
C VAL A 140 2.42 7.43 7.23
N LEU A 141 3.04 8.60 7.16
CA LEU A 141 4.34 8.79 6.49
C LEU A 141 5.43 7.91 7.12
N THR A 142 5.45 7.79 8.45
CA THR A 142 6.41 6.92 9.15
C THR A 142 6.31 5.47 8.67
N LEU A 143 5.10 4.91 8.51
CA LEU A 143 4.94 3.54 8.04
C LEU A 143 5.34 3.40 6.56
N TYR A 144 5.00 4.38 5.72
CA TYR A 144 5.42 4.39 4.32
C TYR A 144 6.95 4.36 4.17
N ALA A 145 7.68 5.06 5.04
CA ALA A 145 9.14 5.00 5.05
C ALA A 145 9.72 3.62 5.43
N GLN A 146 8.94 2.75 6.09
CA GLN A 146 9.31 1.34 6.32
C GLN A 146 8.73 0.39 5.25
N GLY A 147 7.95 0.87 4.28
CA GLY A 147 7.25 0.02 3.33
C GLY A 147 6.09 -0.77 3.95
N LEU A 148 5.54 -0.29 5.08
CA LEU A 148 4.40 -0.89 5.75
C LEU A 148 3.13 -0.06 5.50
N LEU A 149 1.99 -0.75 5.37
CA LEU A 149 0.66 -0.12 5.30
C LEU A 149 -0.11 -0.26 6.62
N THR A 150 0.24 -1.24 7.45
CA THR A 150 -0.42 -1.55 8.72
C THR A 150 0.60 -1.66 9.83
N GLY A 151 0.35 -0.98 10.95
CA GLY A 151 1.22 -0.94 12.12
C GLY A 151 0.79 0.08 13.14
N LEU A 152 1.41 0.05 14.32
CA LEU A 152 1.25 1.05 15.36
C LEU A 152 2.46 1.97 15.36
N VAL A 153 2.27 3.27 15.18
CA VAL A 153 3.36 4.24 15.23
C VAL A 153 3.41 4.91 16.60
N ILE A 154 4.60 4.92 17.20
CA ILE A 154 4.90 5.71 18.38
C ILE A 154 5.79 6.86 17.94
N ASP A 155 5.19 8.03 17.78
CA ASP A 155 5.90 9.25 17.39
C ASP A 155 6.14 10.12 18.64
N CYS A 156 7.41 10.21 19.06
CA CYS A 156 7.82 11.03 20.20
C CYS A 156 8.80 12.12 19.75
N GLY A 157 8.26 13.33 19.59
CA GLY A 157 8.98 14.51 19.10
C GLY A 157 9.59 15.35 20.23
N ASP A 158 9.55 16.67 20.07
CA ASP A 158 10.02 17.63 21.07
C ASP A 158 8.93 18.06 22.06
N GLY A 159 7.71 18.33 21.57
CA GLY A 159 6.60 18.80 22.43
C GLY A 159 5.51 17.77 22.70
N VAL A 160 5.38 16.71 21.91
CA VAL A 160 4.25 15.78 22.00
C VAL A 160 4.67 14.35 21.65
N THR A 161 4.00 13.40 22.31
CA THR A 161 4.05 11.97 22.00
C THR A 161 2.68 11.51 21.50
N HIS A 162 2.66 10.81 20.38
CA HIS A 162 1.47 10.18 19.82
C HIS A 162 1.67 8.68 19.66
N VAL A 163 0.61 7.93 19.95
CA VAL A 163 0.47 6.52 19.62
C VAL A 163 -0.70 6.40 18.65
N VAL A 164 -0.39 6.07 17.39
CA VAL A 164 -1.34 6.14 16.29
C VAL A 164 -1.41 4.76 15.64
N PRO A 165 -2.56 4.08 15.68
CA PRO A 165 -2.75 2.86 14.93
C PRO A 165 -3.11 3.18 13.49
N VAL A 166 -2.47 2.50 12.56
CA VAL A 166 -2.72 2.60 11.13
C VAL A 166 -2.99 1.19 10.59
N VAL A 167 -4.06 1.04 9.83
CA VAL A 167 -4.42 -0.22 9.16
C VAL A 167 -4.74 0.09 7.71
N ASP A 168 -4.08 -0.61 6.79
CA ASP A 168 -4.20 -0.47 5.34
C ASP A 168 -4.05 0.99 4.85
N GLY A 169 -3.15 1.74 5.48
CA GLY A 169 -2.86 3.14 5.18
C GLY A 169 -3.80 4.16 5.85
N TYR A 170 -4.80 3.71 6.61
CA TYR A 170 -5.74 4.58 7.33
C TYR A 170 -5.44 4.64 8.82
N SER A 171 -5.32 5.86 9.34
CA SER A 171 -5.22 6.10 10.78
C SER A 171 -6.60 6.12 11.44
N PHE A 172 -6.70 5.73 12.72
CA PHE A 172 -7.94 5.78 13.50
C PHE A 172 -7.88 6.90 14.56
N PRO A 173 -8.47 8.09 14.30
CA PRO A 173 -8.38 9.23 15.21
C PRO A 173 -8.94 8.93 16.60
N HIS A 174 -10.04 8.17 16.68
CA HIS A 174 -10.70 7.85 17.95
C HIS A 174 -9.90 6.89 18.85
N LEU A 175 -8.94 6.13 18.28
CA LEU A 175 -8.04 5.24 19.01
C LEU A 175 -6.68 5.87 19.29
N THR A 176 -6.37 7.00 18.64
CA THR A 176 -5.09 7.68 18.77
C THR A 176 -4.92 8.20 20.20
N LYS A 177 -3.81 7.85 20.82
CA LYS A 177 -3.45 8.35 22.16
C LYS A 177 -2.43 9.47 22.02
N ARG A 178 -2.62 10.52 22.82
CA ARG A 178 -1.76 11.70 22.83
C ARG A 178 -1.33 12.01 24.25
N MET A 179 -0.04 12.24 24.43
CA MET A 179 0.55 12.72 25.67
C MET A 179 1.37 13.96 25.37
N ASN A 180 1.12 15.05 26.10
CA ASN A 180 1.87 16.30 25.98
C ASN A 180 3.18 16.24 26.80
N VAL A 181 3.90 15.12 26.70
CA VAL A 181 5.22 14.89 27.30
C VAL A 181 6.12 14.34 26.21
N ALA A 182 7.31 14.93 26.07
CA ALA A 182 8.24 14.63 24.99
C ALA A 182 9.62 15.25 25.30
N GLY A 183 10.46 15.44 24.28
CA GLY A 183 11.86 15.87 24.43
C GLY A 183 12.09 17.13 25.26
N ARG A 184 11.27 18.18 25.11
CA ARG A 184 11.38 19.46 25.81
C ARG A 184 11.07 19.32 27.30
N HIS A 185 10.06 18.54 27.63
CA HIS A 185 9.67 18.24 29.01
C HIS A 185 10.78 17.45 29.72
N ILE A 186 11.38 16.47 29.04
CA ILE A 186 12.52 15.72 29.57
C ILE A 186 13.74 16.63 29.78
N THR A 187 14.03 17.54 28.84
CA THR A 187 15.11 18.53 29.03
C THR A 187 14.85 19.40 30.25
N SER A 188 13.62 19.89 30.44
CA SER A 188 13.24 20.72 31.59
C SER A 188 13.41 19.96 32.91
N TYR A 189 12.95 18.71 32.95
CA TYR A 189 13.13 17.86 34.12
C TYR A 189 14.61 17.56 34.42
N LEU A 190 15.44 17.39 33.38
CA LEU A 190 16.87 17.22 33.55
C LEU A 190 17.54 18.49 34.14
N VAL A 191 17.08 19.69 33.76
CA VAL A 191 17.52 20.95 34.38
C VAL A 191 17.23 20.93 35.89
N ASP A 192 16.03 20.52 36.28
CA ASP A 192 15.65 20.44 37.70
C ASP A 192 16.50 19.42 38.46
N LEU A 193 16.74 18.24 37.87
CA LEU A 193 17.58 17.21 38.47
C LEU A 193 19.03 17.66 38.64
N LEU A 194 19.62 18.32 37.64
CA LEU A 194 20.97 18.88 37.71
C LEU A 194 21.05 20.01 38.74
N SER A 195 20.01 20.84 38.84
CA SER A 195 19.91 21.92 39.84
C SER A 195 19.86 21.37 41.26
N ARG A 196 19.10 20.29 41.51
CA ARG A 196 19.07 19.58 42.81
C ARG A 196 20.43 18.99 43.19
N ARG A 197 21.25 18.63 42.19
CA ARG A 197 22.65 18.17 42.39
C ARG A 197 23.64 19.30 42.66
N GLY A 198 23.21 20.55 42.53
CA GLY A 198 24.03 21.74 42.76
C GLY A 198 24.61 22.39 41.50
N TYR A 199 24.21 21.94 40.30
CA TYR A 199 24.55 22.62 39.05
C TYR A 199 23.45 23.62 38.68
N SER A 200 23.66 24.90 38.94
CA SER A 200 22.70 25.95 38.60
C SER A 200 22.66 26.22 37.09
N MET A 201 21.64 25.68 36.40
CA MET A 201 21.44 25.76 34.95
C MET A 201 20.15 26.54 34.62
N ASN A 202 20.05 27.77 35.11
CA ASN A 202 18.79 28.54 35.11
C ASN A 202 18.64 29.49 33.91
N ARG A 203 19.67 29.63 33.07
CA ARG A 203 19.61 30.54 31.92
C ARG A 203 19.00 29.84 30.71
N THR A 204 18.37 30.63 29.84
CA THR A 204 17.83 30.12 28.56
C THR A 204 18.90 29.49 27.66
N ALA A 205 20.17 29.89 27.77
CA ALA A 205 21.30 29.25 27.06
C ALA A 205 21.71 27.90 27.66
N ASP A 206 21.51 27.72 28.98
CA ASP A 206 21.83 26.46 29.67
C ASP A 206 20.88 25.35 29.22
N PHE A 207 19.64 25.70 28.88
CA PHE A 207 18.63 24.75 28.39
C PHE A 207 19.11 23.96 27.17
N GLU A 208 19.79 24.62 26.23
CA GLU A 208 20.31 23.99 25.01
C GLU A 208 21.51 23.08 25.32
N THR A 209 22.37 23.51 26.24
CA THR A 209 23.47 22.68 26.76
C THR A 209 22.91 21.43 27.46
N VAL A 210 21.83 21.56 28.23
CA VAL A 210 21.15 20.43 28.88
C VAL A 210 20.47 19.51 27.86
N ARG A 211 19.91 20.05 26.76
CA ARG A 211 19.42 19.25 25.63
C ARG A 211 20.54 18.40 25.02
N GLU A 212 21.73 18.95 24.85
CA GLU A 212 22.88 18.16 24.39
C GLU A 212 23.32 17.08 25.37
N ILE A 213 23.35 17.40 26.67
CA ILE A 213 23.65 16.43 27.74
C ILE A 213 22.64 15.28 27.69
N LYS A 214 21.36 15.60 27.51
CA LYS A 214 20.27 14.64 27.35
C LYS A 214 20.55 13.71 26.16
N GLU A 215 20.81 14.26 24.98
CA GLU A 215 21.03 13.49 23.75
C GLU A 215 22.31 12.64 23.78
N LYS A 216 23.38 13.11 24.44
CA LYS A 216 24.67 12.41 24.50
C LYS A 216 24.77 11.37 25.62
N LEU A 217 24.15 11.61 26.78
CA LEU A 217 24.39 10.80 27.98
C LEU A 217 23.18 10.00 28.47
N CYS A 218 21.96 10.44 28.19
CA CYS A 218 20.76 9.81 28.74
C CYS A 218 20.40 8.53 28.00
N TYR A 219 19.74 7.62 28.71
CA TYR A 219 19.30 6.33 28.21
C TYR A 219 18.12 5.83 29.05
N ILE A 220 17.39 4.85 28.54
CA ILE A 220 16.26 4.27 29.27
C ILE A 220 16.69 2.98 29.95
N SER A 221 16.48 2.93 31.27
CA SER A 221 16.75 1.75 32.10
C SER A 221 15.76 0.62 31.80
N TYR A 222 16.24 -0.62 31.71
CA TYR A 222 15.37 -1.81 31.55
C TYR A 222 14.58 -2.13 32.84
N ASP A 223 15.19 -1.86 34.00
CA ASP A 223 14.56 -1.95 35.32
C ASP A 223 14.97 -0.74 36.16
N TYR A 224 14.09 0.26 36.20
CA TYR A 224 14.34 1.52 36.89
C TYR A 224 14.73 1.32 38.36
N LYS A 225 14.02 0.46 39.10
CA LYS A 225 14.24 0.28 40.53
C LYS A 225 15.64 -0.29 40.81
N ARG A 226 16.02 -1.31 40.04
CA ARG A 226 17.33 -1.96 40.18
C ARG A 226 18.46 -1.01 39.79
N GLU A 227 18.29 -0.25 38.72
CA GLU A 227 19.32 0.67 38.23
C GLU A 227 19.47 1.90 39.15
N TYR A 228 18.36 2.36 39.73
CA TYR A 228 18.38 3.40 40.76
C TYR A 228 19.15 2.96 42.02
N GLN A 229 18.90 1.75 42.51
CA GLN A 229 19.67 1.16 43.62
C GLN A 229 21.17 1.12 43.31
N LEU A 230 21.54 0.64 42.12
CA LEU A 230 22.94 0.58 41.68
C LEU A 230 23.60 1.96 41.61
N GLY A 231 22.85 2.98 41.19
CA GLY A 231 23.33 4.37 41.14
C GLY A 231 23.54 5.01 42.51
N LEU A 232 22.84 4.53 43.55
CA LEU A 232 23.08 4.94 44.93
C LEU A 232 24.29 4.23 45.55
N GLU A 233 24.48 2.95 45.22
CA GLU A 233 25.52 2.10 45.81
C GLU A 233 26.89 2.22 45.10
N THR A 234 26.91 2.62 43.82
CA THR A 234 28.13 2.63 43.00
C THR A 234 28.26 3.88 42.14
N THR A 235 29.49 4.21 41.74
CA THR A 235 29.77 5.32 40.81
C THR A 235 29.88 4.87 39.35
N ILE A 236 29.56 3.61 39.03
CA ILE A 236 29.77 3.01 37.70
C ILE A 236 28.94 3.72 36.62
N LEU A 237 27.75 4.22 37.00
CA LEU A 237 26.83 4.90 36.08
C LEU A 237 27.20 6.38 35.83
N VAL A 238 28.16 6.93 36.58
CA VAL A 238 28.55 8.34 36.46
C VAL A 238 29.37 8.56 35.19
N LYS A 239 28.98 9.58 34.42
CA LYS A 239 29.70 10.06 33.24
C LYS A 239 30.06 11.53 33.41
N ASN A 240 31.20 11.89 32.84
CA ASN A 240 31.68 13.28 32.81
C ASN A 240 31.22 13.94 31.51
N TYR A 241 30.85 15.22 31.59
CA TYR A 241 30.53 16.05 30.43
C TYR A 241 31.22 17.40 30.58
N THR A 242 31.82 17.90 29.49
CA THR A 242 32.50 19.19 29.47
C THR A 242 31.55 20.25 28.93
N LEU A 243 31.24 21.24 29.77
CA LEU A 243 30.43 22.41 29.40
C LEU A 243 31.18 23.32 28.41
N PRO A 244 30.47 24.21 27.69
CA PRO A 244 31.09 25.15 26.75
C PRO A 244 32.13 26.08 27.39
N ASP A 245 32.03 26.34 28.69
CA ASP A 245 32.99 27.14 29.46
C ASP A 245 34.24 26.35 29.91
N GLY A 246 34.33 25.08 29.53
CA GLY A 246 35.43 24.16 29.87
C GLY A 246 35.27 23.45 31.21
N ARG A 247 34.22 23.72 31.99
CA ARG A 247 33.98 23.03 33.28
C ARG A 247 33.47 21.62 33.04
N VAL A 248 33.94 20.66 33.84
CA VAL A 248 33.50 19.26 33.76
C VAL A 248 32.46 18.98 34.84
N ILE A 249 31.25 18.62 34.42
CA ILE A 249 30.17 18.17 35.31
C ILE A 249 30.06 16.64 35.32
N LYS A 250 29.61 16.10 36.44
CA LYS A 250 29.35 14.67 36.64
C LYS A 250 27.85 14.40 36.64
N VAL A 251 27.39 13.60 35.69
CA VAL A 251 25.98 13.18 35.53
C VAL A 251 25.88 11.69 35.83
N GLY A 252 25.01 11.31 36.77
CA GLY A 252 24.87 9.97 37.32
C GLY A 252 23.47 9.42 37.09
N THR A 253 22.67 9.31 38.16
CA THR A 253 21.29 8.78 38.11
C THR A 253 20.36 9.60 37.23
N GLU A 254 20.66 10.89 37.04
CA GLU A 254 19.87 11.80 36.21
C GLU A 254 19.76 11.31 34.75
N ARG A 255 20.75 10.52 34.29
CA ARG A 255 20.85 9.99 32.92
C ARG A 255 19.67 9.09 32.53
N PHE A 256 19.15 8.30 33.47
CA PHE A 256 18.00 7.42 33.23
C PHE A 256 16.74 7.90 33.96
N GLN A 257 16.90 8.70 35.01
CA GLN A 257 15.78 9.30 35.72
C GLN A 257 15.02 10.34 34.87
N ALA A 258 15.73 11.15 34.09
CA ALA A 258 15.07 12.14 33.21
C ALA A 258 14.14 11.49 32.17
N PRO A 259 14.58 10.52 31.34
CA PRO A 259 13.71 9.89 30.36
C PRO A 259 12.65 8.94 30.96
N GLU A 260 12.74 8.56 32.25
CA GLU A 260 11.69 7.78 32.93
C GLU A 260 10.35 8.53 32.94
N ALA A 261 10.34 9.86 32.81
CA ALA A 261 9.14 10.67 32.64
C ALA A 261 8.28 10.27 31.42
N LEU A 262 8.83 9.57 30.42
CA LEU A 262 8.05 9.00 29.31
C LEU A 262 7.19 7.80 29.72
N PHE A 263 7.59 7.07 30.76
CA PHE A 263 6.89 5.91 31.31
C PHE A 263 6.09 6.27 32.55
N THR A 264 6.55 7.26 33.32
CA THR A 264 5.88 7.78 34.51
C THR A 264 5.75 9.30 34.42
N PRO A 265 4.75 9.82 33.69
CA PRO A 265 4.54 11.27 33.53
C PRO A 265 4.33 12.03 34.84
N GLU A 266 3.88 11.34 35.89
CA GLU A 266 3.70 11.90 37.24
C GLU A 266 5.00 12.48 37.82
N LEU A 267 6.17 12.04 37.35
CA LEU A 267 7.47 12.58 37.79
C LEU A 267 7.68 14.06 37.43
N ILE A 268 6.92 14.55 36.46
CA ILE A 268 6.94 15.94 36.00
C ILE A 268 5.58 16.62 36.22
N ASP A 269 4.81 16.16 37.21
CA ASP A 269 3.50 16.67 37.58
C ASP A 269 2.46 16.63 36.44
N VAL A 270 2.60 15.67 35.51
CA VAL A 270 1.62 15.41 34.45
C VAL A 270 0.84 14.15 34.79
N GLU A 271 -0.47 14.29 34.98
CA GLU A 271 -1.38 13.15 35.13
C GLU A 271 -1.62 12.48 33.77
N GLY A 272 -1.48 11.16 33.70
CA GLY A 272 -1.77 10.39 32.49
C GLY A 272 -1.01 9.08 32.40
N ASP A 273 -1.32 8.34 31.34
CA ASP A 273 -0.65 7.08 31.04
C ASP A 273 0.77 7.32 30.51
N GLY A 274 1.71 6.46 30.92
CA GLY A 274 3.01 6.37 30.27
C GLY A 274 2.93 5.82 28.86
N MET A 275 4.03 5.94 28.11
CA MET A 275 4.13 5.50 26.71
C MET A 275 3.73 4.03 26.51
N ALA A 276 4.17 3.11 27.39
CA ALA A 276 3.81 1.70 27.28
C ALA A 276 2.32 1.44 27.51
N ASP A 277 1.71 2.15 28.46
CA ASP A 277 0.29 2.05 28.78
C ASP A 277 -0.57 2.62 27.65
N MET A 278 -0.14 3.73 27.04
CA MET A 278 -0.79 4.28 25.84
C MET A 278 -0.78 3.27 24.69
N VAL A 279 0.36 2.61 24.43
CA VAL A 279 0.50 1.57 23.41
C VAL A 279 -0.43 0.41 23.69
N PHE A 280 -0.39 -0.11 24.92
CA PHE A 280 -1.23 -1.23 25.31
C PHE A 280 -2.72 -0.90 25.16
N ARG A 281 -3.17 0.25 25.69
CA ARG A 281 -4.58 0.68 25.57
C ARG A 281 -5.00 0.91 24.13
N CYS A 282 -4.16 1.57 23.33
CA CYS A 282 -4.43 1.79 21.92
C CYS A 282 -4.67 0.47 21.17
N ILE A 283 -3.86 -0.56 21.43
CA ILE A 283 -4.04 -1.87 20.81
C ILE A 283 -5.27 -2.59 21.40
N GLN A 284 -5.54 -2.47 22.70
CA GLN A 284 -6.68 -3.14 23.33
C GLN A 284 -8.04 -2.54 22.96
N GLU A 285 -8.09 -1.26 22.59
CA GLU A 285 -9.30 -0.60 22.08
C GLU A 285 -9.54 -0.88 20.60
N MET A 286 -8.51 -1.34 19.86
CA MET A 286 -8.65 -1.76 18.47
C MET A 286 -9.47 -3.04 18.34
N ASP A 287 -10.09 -3.24 17.18
CA ASP A 287 -10.76 -4.50 16.84
C ASP A 287 -9.81 -5.69 16.97
N ILE A 288 -10.33 -6.79 17.54
CA ILE A 288 -9.54 -7.98 17.93
C ILE A 288 -8.69 -8.50 16.77
N ASP A 289 -9.23 -8.48 15.56
CA ASP A 289 -8.60 -8.98 14.34
C ASP A 289 -7.30 -8.23 13.99
N ASN A 290 -7.25 -6.93 14.29
CA ASN A 290 -6.10 -6.08 13.97
C ASN A 290 -5.05 -6.06 15.09
N ARG A 291 -5.38 -6.45 16.32
CA ARG A 291 -4.47 -6.33 17.48
C ARG A 291 -3.17 -7.09 17.29
N MET A 292 -3.26 -8.32 16.78
CA MET A 292 -2.08 -9.16 16.57
C MET A 292 -1.15 -8.58 15.49
N MET A 293 -1.72 -7.93 14.47
CA MET A 293 -0.94 -7.24 13.44
C MET A 293 -0.26 -5.99 14.02
N LEU A 294 -0.96 -5.22 14.86
CA LEU A 294 -0.37 -4.05 15.54
C LEU A 294 0.76 -4.43 16.50
N TYR A 295 0.65 -5.55 17.23
CA TYR A 295 1.74 -6.06 18.06
C TYR A 295 2.97 -6.50 17.24
N GLN A 296 2.78 -6.95 16.00
CA GLN A 296 3.86 -7.39 15.11
C GLN A 296 4.60 -6.23 14.43
N HIS A 297 4.01 -5.03 14.41
CA HIS A 297 4.55 -3.87 13.70
C HIS A 297 4.41 -2.60 14.52
N ILE A 298 5.10 -2.53 15.67
CA ILE A 298 5.19 -1.31 16.47
C ILE A 298 6.42 -0.51 16.00
N VAL A 299 6.21 0.61 15.31
CA VAL A 299 7.29 1.39 14.70
C VAL A 299 7.57 2.65 15.52
N LEU A 300 8.84 2.84 15.92
CA LEU A 300 9.29 4.04 16.63
C LEU A 300 9.66 5.17 15.65
N SER A 301 9.18 6.38 15.93
CA SER A 301 9.46 7.59 15.16
C SER A 301 9.72 8.79 16.08
N GLY A 302 10.47 9.77 15.60
CA GLY A 302 10.72 11.01 16.32
C GLY A 302 11.97 10.99 17.20
N GLY A 303 12.56 12.16 17.42
CA GLY A 303 13.89 12.30 18.04
C GLY A 303 13.98 11.79 19.49
N SER A 304 12.89 11.85 20.26
CA SER A 304 12.88 11.38 21.64
C SER A 304 12.74 9.86 21.75
N THR A 305 12.56 9.14 20.64
CA THR A 305 12.68 7.67 20.59
C THR A 305 14.12 7.18 20.39
N MET A 306 15.09 8.10 20.29
CA MET A 306 16.51 7.76 20.05
C MET A 306 17.25 7.28 21.30
N TYR A 307 16.62 7.28 22.49
CA TYR A 307 17.28 6.82 23.71
C TYR A 307 17.70 5.35 23.61
N PRO A 308 18.96 5.03 23.94
CA PRO A 308 19.38 3.64 24.08
C PRO A 308 18.53 2.92 25.14
N GLY A 309 18.11 1.69 24.86
CA GLY A 309 17.31 0.87 25.78
C GLY A 309 15.79 1.10 25.70
N LEU A 310 15.30 2.13 25.00
CA LEU A 310 13.86 2.36 24.82
C LEU A 310 13.12 1.16 24.22
N PRO A 311 13.57 0.53 23.10
CA PRO A 311 12.84 -0.59 22.52
C PRO A 311 12.69 -1.76 23.49
N SER A 312 13.78 -2.14 24.18
CA SER A 312 13.78 -3.26 25.12
C SER A 312 12.94 -3.00 26.37
N ARG A 313 12.93 -1.76 26.90
CA ARG A 313 12.07 -1.38 28.03
C ARG A 313 10.61 -1.39 27.63
N LEU A 314 10.28 -0.85 26.46
CA LEU A 314 8.93 -0.83 25.93
C LEU A 314 8.41 -2.26 25.67
N GLU A 315 9.26 -3.13 25.12
CA GLU A 315 8.94 -4.55 24.91
C GLU A 315 8.55 -5.24 26.23
N LYS A 316 9.39 -5.07 27.25
CA LYS A 316 9.16 -5.63 28.59
C LYS A 316 7.83 -5.17 29.16
N GLU A 317 7.56 -3.86 29.18
CA GLU A 317 6.32 -3.35 29.78
C GLU A 317 5.07 -3.80 29.02
N ILE A 318 5.11 -3.84 27.69
CA ILE A 318 3.99 -4.34 26.90
C ILE A 318 3.74 -5.83 27.20
N LEU A 319 4.79 -6.64 27.32
CA LEU A 319 4.67 -8.06 27.69
C LEU A 319 4.10 -8.24 29.09
N ASP A 320 4.56 -7.44 30.06
CA ASP A 320 4.05 -7.48 31.43
C ASP A 320 2.56 -7.12 31.47
N ARG A 321 2.14 -6.05 30.77
CA ARG A 321 0.71 -5.68 30.64
C ARG A 321 -0.11 -6.76 29.95
N TYR A 322 0.41 -7.37 28.89
CA TYR A 322 -0.27 -8.43 28.17
C TYR A 322 -0.43 -9.68 29.04
N LEU A 323 0.58 -10.05 29.83
CA LEU A 323 0.52 -11.15 30.78
C LEU A 323 -0.56 -10.91 31.84
N ASP A 324 -0.59 -9.71 32.41
CA ASP A 324 -1.49 -9.36 33.51
C ASP A 324 -2.94 -9.23 33.04
N VAL A 325 -3.19 -8.48 31.97
CA VAL A 325 -4.54 -8.11 31.53
C VAL A 325 -5.15 -9.15 30.60
N VAL A 326 -4.40 -9.62 29.59
CA VAL A 326 -4.93 -10.52 28.54
C VAL A 326 -4.81 -11.97 28.96
N LEU A 327 -3.63 -12.39 29.42
CA LEU A 327 -3.36 -13.78 29.77
C LEU A 327 -3.68 -14.13 31.23
N LYS A 328 -4.01 -13.12 32.07
CA LYS A 328 -4.34 -13.28 33.50
C LYS A 328 -3.32 -14.15 34.25
N GLY A 329 -2.04 -13.95 33.97
CA GLY A 329 -0.92 -14.67 34.59
C GLY A 329 -0.50 -15.98 33.90
N ASN A 330 -1.14 -16.37 32.78
CA ASN A 330 -0.75 -17.56 32.03
C ASN A 330 0.52 -17.33 31.17
N LYS A 331 1.68 -17.74 31.69
CA LYS A 331 2.99 -17.56 31.03
C LYS A 331 3.18 -18.36 29.74
N ASP A 332 2.47 -19.47 29.54
CA ASP A 332 2.62 -20.28 28.32
C ASP A 332 1.99 -19.61 27.09
N GLY A 333 0.98 -18.74 27.31
CA GLY A 333 0.35 -17.95 26.25
C GLY A 333 1.29 -16.91 25.65
N LEU A 334 2.32 -16.47 26.37
CA LEU A 334 3.26 -15.45 25.91
C LEU A 334 4.03 -15.90 24.66
N LYS A 335 4.28 -17.21 24.52
CA LYS A 335 4.95 -17.80 23.34
C LYS A 335 4.15 -17.67 22.05
N LYS A 336 2.84 -17.41 22.15
CA LYS A 336 1.96 -17.22 20.98
C LYS A 336 1.93 -15.76 20.51
N LEU A 337 2.30 -14.81 21.36
CA LEU A 337 2.37 -13.40 20.99
C LEU A 337 3.66 -13.14 20.20
N ARG A 338 3.51 -12.67 18.97
CA ARG A 338 4.63 -12.16 18.17
C ARG A 338 4.69 -10.64 18.36
N LEU A 339 5.33 -10.20 19.43
CA LEU A 339 5.61 -8.79 19.67
C LEU A 339 6.88 -8.40 18.92
N ARG A 340 6.84 -7.31 18.15
CA ARG A 340 8.02 -6.76 17.48
C ARG A 340 7.96 -5.24 17.52
N ILE A 341 9.00 -4.66 18.09
CA ILE A 341 9.24 -3.22 18.08
C ILE A 341 10.34 -2.95 17.06
N GLU A 342 10.00 -2.14 16.07
CA GLU A 342 10.88 -1.70 15.01
C GLU A 342 11.48 -0.34 15.39
N ASP A 343 12.80 -0.28 15.55
CA ASP A 343 13.52 0.94 15.90
C ASP A 343 14.51 1.36 14.79
N PRO A 344 14.03 1.79 13.60
CA PRO A 344 14.91 2.17 12.50
C PRO A 344 16.01 3.15 12.93
N PRO A 345 17.26 3.01 12.45
CA PRO A 345 18.35 3.90 12.87
C PRO A 345 18.12 5.35 12.44
N ARG A 346 17.30 5.57 11.40
CA ARG A 346 16.93 6.90 10.88
C ARG A 346 15.60 7.43 11.43
N ARG A 347 15.07 6.84 12.53
CA ARG A 347 13.76 7.19 13.12
C ARG A 347 13.54 8.66 13.49
N LYS A 348 14.62 9.42 13.72
CA LYS A 348 14.56 10.89 13.90
C LYS A 348 13.97 11.63 12.69
N HIS A 349 14.10 11.09 11.47
CA HIS A 349 13.69 11.74 10.22
C HIS A 349 12.62 10.95 9.45
N MET A 350 12.06 9.90 10.04
CA MET A 350 11.16 8.97 9.35
C MET A 350 9.91 9.61 8.77
N VAL A 351 9.34 10.59 9.46
CA VAL A 351 8.20 11.38 8.96
C VAL A 351 8.56 12.06 7.64
N TYR A 352 9.72 12.75 7.60
CA TYR A 352 10.20 13.40 6.38
C TYR A 352 10.51 12.39 5.27
N LEU A 353 11.18 11.29 5.61
CA LEU A 353 11.51 10.23 4.64
C LEU A 353 10.25 9.65 3.99
N GLY A 354 9.20 9.44 4.79
CA GLY A 354 7.91 8.96 4.29
C GLY A 354 7.26 9.97 3.36
N GLY A 355 7.33 11.25 3.70
CA GLY A 355 6.90 12.35 2.83
C GLY A 355 7.69 12.40 1.52
N ALA A 356 9.01 12.23 1.56
CA ALA A 356 9.87 12.23 0.38
C ALA A 356 9.59 11.04 -0.55
N VAL A 357 9.35 9.86 0.01
CA VAL A 357 8.93 8.66 -0.75
C VAL A 357 7.54 8.86 -1.35
N LEU A 358 6.56 9.30 -0.56
CA LEU A 358 5.19 9.51 -1.02
C LEU A 358 5.13 10.59 -2.11
N ALA A 359 5.80 11.72 -1.90
CA ALA A 359 5.90 12.79 -2.89
C ALA A 359 6.63 12.32 -4.17
N GLY A 360 7.62 11.43 -4.04
CA GLY A 360 8.28 10.79 -5.18
C GLY A 360 7.34 9.89 -5.98
N ILE A 361 6.47 9.14 -5.32
CA ILE A 361 5.44 8.31 -5.97
C ILE A 361 4.36 9.17 -6.62
N MET A 362 3.92 10.23 -5.93
CA MET A 362 2.94 11.19 -6.47
C MET A 362 3.44 11.91 -7.73
N LYS A 363 4.76 12.04 -7.91
CA LYS A 363 5.36 12.53 -9.16
C LYS A 363 5.09 11.61 -10.37
N VAL A 364 4.97 10.30 -10.15
CA VAL A 364 4.71 9.30 -11.20
C VAL A 364 3.22 9.23 -11.52
N ALA A 365 2.37 9.58 -10.55
CA ALA A 365 0.94 9.72 -10.69
C ALA A 365 0.58 11.21 -10.87
N GLU A 366 0.86 11.81 -12.02
CA GLU A 366 0.21 13.10 -12.33
C GLU A 366 -1.31 12.89 -12.30
N PHE A 367 -1.91 13.50 -11.30
CA PHE A 367 -3.32 13.54 -11.03
C PHE A 367 -4.03 14.23 -12.19
N GLY A 368 -5.12 13.61 -12.64
CA GLY A 368 -5.95 14.11 -13.72
C GLY A 368 -6.37 15.56 -13.51
N ASP A 369 -6.29 16.30 -14.62
CA ASP A 369 -6.92 17.60 -14.83
C ASP A 369 -8.35 17.61 -14.30
N SER A 370 -8.53 18.24 -13.15
CA SER A 370 -9.75 18.95 -12.83
C SER A 370 -9.34 20.38 -12.50
N ALA A 371 -9.73 21.29 -13.40
CA ALA A 371 -9.56 22.74 -13.37
C ALA A 371 -8.21 23.33 -13.84
N ALA A 372 -8.02 23.41 -15.17
CA ALA A 372 -7.72 24.65 -15.89
C ALA A 372 -7.71 24.42 -17.41
N MET A 373 -8.70 24.97 -18.12
CA MET A 373 -8.53 25.33 -19.53
C MET A 373 -7.51 26.47 -19.58
N ASP A 374 -6.38 26.29 -20.26
CA ASP A 374 -6.07 27.07 -21.46
C ASP A 374 -4.77 26.63 -22.16
N SER A 375 -4.87 26.67 -23.49
CA SER A 375 -3.89 26.51 -24.56
C SER A 375 -2.39 26.46 -24.21
N ASN A 376 -1.70 25.41 -24.68
CA ASN A 376 -0.61 25.60 -25.65
C ASN A 376 -0.26 24.35 -26.46
N ASN A 377 -0.02 24.61 -27.74
CA ASN A 377 0.07 23.71 -28.88
C ASN A 377 1.50 23.11 -29.02
N THR A 378 1.65 21.79 -29.13
CA THR A 378 2.78 21.18 -29.85
C THR A 378 2.33 19.91 -30.58
N ASN A 379 2.52 19.95 -31.91
CA ASN A 379 2.14 18.95 -32.90
C ASN A 379 2.80 17.57 -32.71
N GLY A 380 1.96 16.56 -32.70
CA GLY A 380 2.23 15.16 -33.03
C GLY A 380 0.92 14.40 -32.87
N ASP A 381 0.17 14.18 -33.96
CA ASP A 381 -1.14 13.51 -33.95
C ASP A 381 -1.01 12.08 -33.40
N ALA A 382 -1.09 11.93 -32.08
CA ALA A 382 -1.36 10.68 -31.41
C ALA A 382 -2.87 10.53 -31.28
N PHE A 383 -3.42 9.44 -31.81
CA PHE A 383 -4.84 9.11 -31.67
C PHE A 383 -5.23 9.11 -30.18
N GLN A 384 -6.15 9.97 -29.78
CA GLN A 384 -6.65 10.06 -28.41
C GLN A 384 -8.13 9.69 -28.39
N LEU A 385 -8.45 8.51 -27.82
CA LEU A 385 -9.83 8.08 -27.63
C LEU A 385 -10.56 9.03 -26.66
N ARG A 386 -11.66 9.64 -27.12
CA ARG A 386 -12.57 10.42 -26.25
C ARG A 386 -13.88 9.68 -26.09
N VAL A 387 -14.22 9.38 -24.84
CA VAL A 387 -15.46 8.71 -24.46
C VAL A 387 -16.29 9.66 -23.63
N LYS A 388 -17.51 9.95 -24.08
CA LYS A 388 -18.50 10.70 -23.31
C LYS A 388 -19.36 9.71 -22.55
N GLN A 389 -19.14 9.60 -21.24
CA GLN A 389 -19.96 8.77 -20.36
C GLN A 389 -21.26 9.49 -19.99
N GLY A 390 -22.37 8.75 -19.99
CA GLY A 390 -23.66 9.19 -19.44
C GLY A 390 -23.73 9.00 -17.92
N GLU A 391 -24.89 9.33 -17.35
CA GLU A 391 -25.12 9.15 -15.91
C GLU A 391 -25.15 7.66 -15.52
N PRO A 392 -24.47 7.26 -14.44
CA PRO A 392 -24.53 5.89 -13.94
C PRO A 392 -25.91 5.57 -13.37
N THR A 393 -26.41 4.38 -13.71
CA THR A 393 -27.69 3.88 -13.21
C THR A 393 -27.53 2.52 -12.54
N LEU A 394 -28.29 2.27 -11.48
CA LEU A 394 -28.37 0.95 -10.86
C LEU A 394 -29.38 0.07 -11.61
N VAL A 395 -28.97 -1.17 -11.91
CA VAL A 395 -29.80 -2.17 -12.59
C VAL A 395 -30.12 -3.29 -11.60
N PRO A 396 -31.29 -3.22 -10.92
CA PRO A 396 -31.71 -4.27 -10.00
C PRO A 396 -32.15 -5.53 -10.75
N PRO A 397 -32.22 -6.69 -10.07
CA PRO A 397 -32.83 -7.89 -10.63
C PRO A 397 -34.29 -7.63 -11.07
N ALA A 398 -34.73 -8.31 -12.12
CA ALA A 398 -36.05 -8.10 -12.73
C ALA A 398 -37.23 -8.51 -11.83
N VAL A 399 -36.96 -9.35 -10.82
CA VAL A 399 -37.91 -9.77 -9.77
C VAL A 399 -37.17 -9.74 -8.44
N GLU A 400 -37.92 -9.73 -7.33
CA GLU A 400 -37.31 -9.80 -6.00
C GLU A 400 -36.53 -11.11 -5.82
N THR A 401 -35.30 -10.99 -5.34
CA THR A 401 -34.39 -12.11 -5.09
C THR A 401 -34.18 -12.32 -3.60
N GLU A 402 -33.52 -13.42 -3.24
CA GLU A 402 -33.11 -13.68 -1.87
C GLU A 402 -32.28 -12.52 -1.29
N LYS A 403 -32.60 -12.14 -0.06
CA LYS A 403 -31.95 -11.05 0.69
C LYS A 403 -31.18 -11.61 1.88
N GLY A 404 -30.17 -10.87 2.33
CA GLY A 404 -29.36 -11.22 3.49
C GLY A 404 -27.91 -11.56 3.12
N LEU A 405 -27.20 -12.15 4.08
CA LEU A 405 -25.76 -12.37 3.96
C LEU A 405 -25.46 -13.63 3.15
N TYR A 406 -24.78 -13.46 2.03
CA TYR A 406 -24.31 -14.52 1.16
C TYR A 406 -22.83 -14.84 1.44
N PHE A 407 -22.57 -16.11 1.74
CA PHE A 407 -21.28 -16.62 2.17
C PHE A 407 -20.26 -16.68 1.03
N LEU A 408 -19.07 -16.13 1.24
CA LEU A 408 -17.91 -16.32 0.36
C LEU A 408 -16.96 -17.36 0.96
N SER A 409 -16.54 -18.33 0.15
CA SER A 409 -15.60 -19.36 0.56
C SER A 409 -14.20 -18.80 0.79
N ASN A 410 -13.32 -19.53 1.46
CA ASN A 410 -11.94 -19.08 1.65
C ASN A 410 -11.16 -19.00 0.33
N LEU A 411 -11.54 -19.78 -0.69
CA LEU A 411 -10.97 -19.66 -2.04
C LEU A 411 -11.40 -18.35 -2.73
N ASP A 412 -12.61 -17.87 -2.45
CA ASP A 412 -13.08 -16.57 -2.95
C ASP A 412 -12.31 -15.40 -2.31
N GLN A 413 -12.07 -15.50 -1.01
CA GLN A 413 -11.42 -14.45 -0.23
C GLN A 413 -9.93 -14.31 -0.53
N ASN A 414 -9.29 -15.37 -1.03
CA ASN A 414 -7.88 -15.35 -1.43
C ASN A 414 -7.59 -14.45 -2.65
N ILE A 415 -8.61 -14.11 -3.45
CA ILE A 415 -8.45 -13.37 -4.70
C ILE A 415 -9.48 -12.23 -4.73
N ALA A 416 -9.29 -11.26 -3.82
CA ALA A 416 -10.16 -10.11 -3.64
C ALA A 416 -9.67 -8.90 -4.46
N VAL A 417 -9.62 -9.05 -5.80
CA VAL A 417 -9.18 -8.00 -6.73
C VAL A 417 -10.21 -7.76 -7.83
N THR A 418 -10.24 -6.56 -8.39
CA THR A 418 -11.15 -6.21 -9.48
C THR A 418 -10.50 -6.47 -10.83
N VAL A 419 -11.19 -7.22 -11.70
CA VAL A 419 -10.73 -7.52 -13.06
C VAL A 419 -11.53 -6.70 -14.06
N ARG A 420 -10.81 -6.05 -14.98
CA ARG A 420 -11.41 -5.22 -16.04
C ARG A 420 -11.23 -5.86 -17.40
N THR A 421 -12.33 -6.09 -18.11
CA THR A 421 -12.35 -6.70 -19.45
C THR A 421 -13.20 -5.89 -20.41
N ILE A 422 -12.89 -5.99 -21.69
CA ILE A 422 -13.65 -5.35 -22.77
C ILE A 422 -14.02 -6.36 -23.85
N TYR A 423 -15.21 -6.19 -24.43
CA TYR A 423 -15.74 -6.99 -25.54
C TYR A 423 -16.32 -6.06 -26.60
N CYS A 424 -15.73 -6.04 -27.79
CA CYS A 424 -16.16 -5.19 -28.90
C CYS A 424 -17.01 -6.00 -29.88
N PHE A 425 -18.20 -5.50 -30.21
CA PHE A 425 -19.16 -6.12 -31.11
C PHE A 425 -19.47 -5.20 -32.29
N LYS A 426 -19.69 -5.79 -33.46
CA LYS A 426 -20.09 -5.08 -34.67
C LYS A 426 -21.05 -5.93 -35.49
N SER A 427 -22.16 -5.34 -35.92
CA SER A 427 -23.12 -5.99 -36.81
C SER A 427 -23.72 -4.96 -37.74
N ASP A 428 -23.39 -5.05 -39.03
CA ASP A 428 -23.88 -4.11 -40.05
C ASP A 428 -25.41 -4.14 -40.18
N ALA A 429 -26.04 -5.29 -39.85
CA ALA A 429 -27.49 -5.45 -39.91
C ALA A 429 -28.24 -4.85 -38.71
N LYS A 430 -27.61 -4.82 -37.52
CA LYS A 430 -28.26 -4.36 -36.27
C LYS A 430 -27.85 -2.96 -35.82
N GLY A 431 -26.69 -2.45 -36.24
CA GLY A 431 -26.11 -1.20 -35.74
C GLY A 431 -25.86 -1.25 -34.22
N ASN A 432 -25.73 -0.11 -33.55
CA ASN A 432 -25.48 -0.04 -32.10
C ASN A 432 -26.55 0.74 -31.31
N ASP A 433 -27.57 1.31 -31.96
CA ASP A 433 -28.55 2.20 -31.32
C ASP A 433 -29.23 1.56 -30.10
N LYS A 434 -29.62 0.29 -30.23
CA LYS A 434 -30.30 -0.49 -29.18
C LYS A 434 -29.37 -1.30 -28.27
N ALA A 435 -28.05 -1.19 -28.43
CA ALA A 435 -27.10 -2.03 -27.69
C ALA A 435 -27.24 -1.82 -26.17
N GLY A 436 -27.28 -0.57 -25.72
CA GLY A 436 -27.45 -0.22 -24.30
C GLY A 436 -28.74 -0.79 -23.71
N GLU A 437 -29.87 -0.57 -24.38
CA GLU A 437 -31.19 -1.06 -23.95
C GLU A 437 -31.23 -2.60 -23.83
N VAL A 438 -30.77 -3.32 -24.87
CA VAL A 438 -30.80 -4.79 -24.90
C VAL A 438 -29.91 -5.37 -23.82
N ILE A 439 -28.70 -4.84 -23.65
CA ILE A 439 -27.74 -5.32 -22.67
C ILE A 439 -28.26 -5.05 -21.25
N LYS A 440 -28.79 -3.86 -20.99
CA LYS A 440 -29.39 -3.47 -19.71
C LYS A 440 -30.63 -4.30 -19.37
N ASP A 441 -31.53 -4.53 -20.33
CA ASP A 441 -32.73 -5.35 -20.17
C ASP A 441 -32.40 -6.83 -19.89
N ALA A 442 -31.33 -7.33 -20.51
CA ALA A 442 -30.82 -8.67 -20.24
C ALA A 442 -30.13 -8.75 -18.87
N LEU A 443 -29.47 -7.66 -18.43
CA LEU A 443 -28.74 -7.62 -17.16
C LEU A 443 -29.69 -7.80 -15.98
N LYS A 444 -30.80 -7.05 -15.96
CA LYS A 444 -31.82 -7.22 -14.91
C LYS A 444 -32.36 -8.65 -14.84
N LYS A 445 -32.51 -9.33 -15.98
CA LYS A 445 -33.03 -10.71 -16.03
C LYS A 445 -31.99 -11.73 -15.57
N VAL A 446 -30.72 -11.60 -15.98
CA VAL A 446 -29.67 -12.54 -15.56
C VAL A 446 -29.32 -12.39 -14.09
N LEU A 447 -29.42 -11.17 -13.54
CA LEU A 447 -29.22 -10.92 -12.11
C LEU A 447 -30.24 -11.63 -11.22
N VAL A 448 -31.37 -12.11 -11.75
CA VAL A 448 -32.29 -12.97 -10.98
C VAL A 448 -31.61 -14.31 -10.62
N HIS A 449 -30.83 -14.86 -11.56
CA HIS A 449 -30.12 -16.11 -11.37
C HIS A 449 -28.77 -15.92 -10.66
N TYR A 450 -28.16 -14.74 -10.84
CA TYR A 450 -26.87 -14.36 -10.24
C TYR A 450 -27.06 -13.23 -9.21
N TYR A 451 -28.07 -13.37 -8.35
CA TYR A 451 -28.49 -12.31 -7.43
C TYR A 451 -27.40 -11.75 -6.50
N PRO A 452 -26.36 -12.50 -6.08
CA PRO A 452 -25.30 -11.91 -5.28
C PRO A 452 -24.54 -10.79 -5.99
N LEU A 453 -24.52 -10.76 -7.33
CA LEU A 453 -23.90 -9.65 -8.09
C LEU A 453 -24.65 -8.33 -7.98
N ALA A 454 -25.92 -8.36 -7.55
CA ALA A 454 -26.73 -7.18 -7.29
C ALA A 454 -26.62 -6.67 -5.83
N GLY A 455 -25.78 -7.30 -5.00
CA GLY A 455 -25.53 -6.92 -3.60
C GLY A 455 -24.38 -5.93 -3.43
N ARG A 456 -23.88 -5.84 -2.19
CA ARG A 456 -22.70 -5.06 -1.80
C ARG A 456 -21.73 -5.94 -1.03
N LEU A 457 -20.43 -5.73 -1.21
CA LEU A 457 -19.44 -6.40 -0.39
C LEU A 457 -19.43 -5.80 1.01
N ALA A 458 -19.33 -6.67 2.01
CA ALA A 458 -19.27 -6.29 3.41
C ALA A 458 -18.31 -7.22 4.16
N ILE A 459 -18.03 -6.89 5.41
CA ILE A 459 -17.23 -7.71 6.31
C ILE A 459 -18.16 -8.30 7.37
N SER A 460 -18.08 -9.61 7.58
CA SER A 460 -18.84 -10.32 8.61
C SER A 460 -18.32 -9.99 10.01
N ALA A 461 -19.08 -10.35 11.05
CA ALA A 461 -18.65 -10.20 12.44
C ALA A 461 -17.35 -10.97 12.76
N GLU A 462 -17.01 -11.98 11.96
CA GLU A 462 -15.77 -12.77 12.06
C GLU A 462 -14.65 -12.26 11.15
N GLY A 463 -14.76 -11.04 10.63
CA GLY A 463 -13.72 -10.41 9.81
C GLY A 463 -13.60 -10.97 8.38
N LYS A 464 -14.62 -11.71 7.89
CA LYS A 464 -14.60 -12.33 6.56
C LYS A 464 -15.33 -11.49 5.53
N LEU A 465 -14.85 -11.52 4.29
CA LEU A 465 -15.60 -10.94 3.19
C LEU A 465 -16.90 -11.73 2.98
N ILE A 466 -18.00 -11.01 2.87
CA ILE A 466 -19.34 -11.52 2.58
C ILE A 466 -20.02 -10.59 1.57
N VAL A 467 -21.11 -11.06 0.99
CA VAL A 467 -21.97 -10.21 0.16
C VAL A 467 -23.27 -9.98 0.91
N ASP A 468 -23.62 -8.72 1.15
CA ASP A 468 -24.97 -8.35 1.55
C ASP A 468 -25.85 -8.26 0.30
N CYS A 469 -26.75 -9.22 0.12
CA CYS A 469 -27.67 -9.29 -1.01
C CYS A 469 -28.82 -8.29 -0.84
N THR A 470 -28.51 -7.01 -1.02
CA THR A 470 -29.48 -5.91 -0.91
C THR A 470 -30.48 -5.86 -2.08
N GLY A 471 -30.08 -6.38 -3.24
CA GLY A 471 -30.85 -6.31 -4.48
C GLY A 471 -30.84 -4.92 -5.14
N GLU A 472 -29.99 -4.00 -4.68
CA GLU A 472 -29.86 -2.64 -5.24
C GLU A 472 -29.46 -2.64 -6.71
N GLY A 473 -28.73 -3.68 -7.15
CA GLY A 473 -28.35 -3.85 -8.54
C GLY A 473 -26.90 -3.56 -8.86
N ALA A 474 -26.53 -3.90 -10.09
CA ALA A 474 -25.22 -3.62 -10.68
C ALA A 474 -25.19 -2.19 -11.25
N VAL A 475 -24.01 -1.56 -11.28
CA VAL A 475 -23.86 -0.24 -11.92
C VAL A 475 -23.79 -0.41 -13.44
N PHE A 476 -24.55 0.41 -14.16
CA PHE A 476 -24.62 0.40 -15.61
C PHE A 476 -24.52 1.80 -16.18
N VAL A 477 -23.61 2.00 -17.12
CA VAL A 477 -23.34 3.28 -17.80
C VAL A 477 -23.43 3.10 -19.30
N GLU A 478 -24.15 4.01 -19.97
CA GLU A 478 -24.08 4.14 -21.43
C GLU A 478 -23.10 5.26 -21.79
N ALA A 479 -22.29 5.05 -22.81
CA ALA A 479 -21.28 6.00 -23.25
C ALA A 479 -21.19 6.05 -24.79
N GLU A 480 -20.59 7.11 -25.30
CA GLU A 480 -20.36 7.31 -26.73
C GLU A 480 -18.88 7.64 -26.98
N ALA A 481 -18.27 6.93 -27.94
CA ALA A 481 -16.92 7.19 -28.40
C ALA A 481 -16.93 7.99 -29.71
N ASP A 482 -16.00 8.93 -29.86
CA ASP A 482 -15.92 9.80 -31.02
C ASP A 482 -15.20 9.19 -32.24
N CYS A 483 -14.87 7.90 -32.19
CA CYS A 483 -14.14 7.16 -33.22
C CYS A 483 -14.87 5.87 -33.65
N ALA A 484 -14.29 5.18 -34.63
CA ALA A 484 -14.61 3.80 -34.97
C ALA A 484 -13.84 2.80 -34.10
N ILE A 485 -14.32 1.55 -34.00
CA ILE A 485 -13.65 0.48 -33.23
C ILE A 485 -12.27 0.19 -33.80
N GLU A 486 -12.14 0.24 -35.13
CA GLU A 486 -10.91 -0.03 -35.86
C GLU A 486 -9.78 0.95 -35.52
N GLU A 487 -10.14 2.18 -35.09
CA GLU A 487 -9.19 3.23 -34.73
C GLU A 487 -8.57 3.00 -33.34
N ILE A 488 -9.20 2.19 -32.47
CA ILE A 488 -8.66 1.83 -31.14
C ILE A 488 -7.38 0.97 -31.29
N GLY A 489 -7.22 0.28 -32.42
CA GLY A 489 -6.07 -0.58 -32.70
C GLY A 489 -6.17 -1.97 -32.06
N ASP A 490 -5.01 -2.60 -31.86
CA ASP A 490 -4.90 -3.97 -31.36
C ASP A 490 -5.06 -4.04 -29.83
N ILE A 491 -6.29 -4.28 -29.39
CA ILE A 491 -6.63 -4.41 -27.96
C ILE A 491 -6.19 -5.74 -27.32
N THR A 492 -5.51 -6.62 -28.08
CA THR A 492 -4.84 -7.79 -27.47
C THR A 492 -3.58 -7.38 -26.69
N LYS A 493 -3.21 -6.10 -26.77
CA LYS A 493 -2.22 -5.44 -25.92
C LYS A 493 -2.98 -4.56 -24.90
N PRO A 494 -2.70 -4.72 -23.60
CA PRO A 494 -3.26 -3.83 -22.60
C PRO A 494 -2.76 -2.42 -22.83
N ASP A 495 -3.71 -1.51 -22.87
CA ASP A 495 -3.46 -0.08 -22.88
C ASP A 495 -4.41 0.50 -21.83
N PRO A 496 -3.97 0.61 -20.56
CA PRO A 496 -4.81 1.09 -19.48
C PRO A 496 -5.34 2.51 -19.73
N GLU A 497 -4.59 3.35 -20.47
CA GLU A 497 -4.98 4.74 -20.74
C GLU A 497 -6.12 4.81 -21.77
N THR A 498 -6.00 4.03 -22.85
CA THR A 498 -7.03 4.02 -23.92
C THR A 498 -8.18 3.09 -23.56
N LEU A 499 -7.91 1.82 -23.25
CA LEU A 499 -8.94 0.82 -22.97
C LEU A 499 -9.64 1.05 -21.64
N GLY A 500 -8.97 1.73 -20.69
CA GLY A 500 -9.57 2.11 -19.40
C GLY A 500 -10.80 3.00 -19.55
N LYS A 501 -10.83 3.88 -20.56
CA LYS A 501 -11.99 4.75 -20.85
C LYS A 501 -13.25 3.99 -21.29
N LEU A 502 -13.08 2.73 -21.72
CA LEU A 502 -14.19 1.86 -22.13
C LEU A 502 -14.81 1.07 -20.97
N VAL A 503 -14.24 1.19 -19.76
CA VAL A 503 -14.75 0.57 -18.54
C VAL A 503 -15.04 1.67 -17.52
N TYR A 504 -16.23 1.66 -16.93
CA TYR A 504 -16.59 2.67 -15.95
C TYR A 504 -15.91 2.43 -14.60
N ASP A 505 -15.31 3.48 -14.06
CA ASP A 505 -14.78 3.51 -12.71
C ASP A 505 -15.73 4.25 -11.77
N VAL A 506 -15.96 3.68 -10.59
CA VAL A 506 -16.83 4.30 -9.57
C VAL A 506 -16.08 5.47 -8.93
N PRO A 507 -16.47 6.73 -9.19
CA PRO A 507 -15.71 7.88 -8.72
C PRO A 507 -15.73 7.97 -7.20
N GLY A 508 -14.58 8.24 -6.59
CA GLY A 508 -14.46 8.44 -5.14
C GLY A 508 -14.48 7.17 -4.30
N ALA A 509 -14.59 5.98 -4.90
CA ALA A 509 -14.48 4.71 -4.19
C ALA A 509 -13.04 4.53 -3.64
N LYS A 510 -12.91 4.38 -2.32
CA LYS A 510 -11.62 4.32 -1.61
C LYS A 510 -11.09 2.91 -1.40
N ASN A 511 -11.97 1.91 -1.48
CA ASN A 511 -11.66 0.51 -1.27
C ASN A 511 -12.63 -0.38 -2.06
N MET A 512 -12.35 -1.68 -2.11
CA MET A 512 -13.15 -2.66 -2.86
C MET A 512 -14.58 -2.85 -2.36
N LEU A 513 -14.89 -2.51 -1.10
CA LEU A 513 -16.23 -2.67 -0.51
C LEU A 513 -17.18 -1.60 -1.04
N GLU A 514 -16.65 -0.44 -1.39
CA GLU A 514 -17.39 0.68 -1.99
C GLU A 514 -17.67 0.47 -3.49
N ILE A 515 -17.01 -0.51 -4.12
CA ILE A 515 -17.22 -0.87 -5.53
C ILE A 515 -18.24 -2.01 -5.59
N PRO A 516 -19.37 -1.85 -6.31
CA PRO A 516 -20.31 -2.94 -6.53
C PRO A 516 -19.65 -4.17 -7.16
N PRO A 517 -20.11 -5.40 -6.85
CA PRO A 517 -19.49 -6.62 -7.37
C PRO A 517 -19.42 -6.69 -8.91
N LEU A 518 -20.34 -5.99 -9.58
CA LEU A 518 -20.42 -5.88 -11.03
C LEU A 518 -20.69 -4.43 -11.45
N VAL A 519 -19.85 -3.92 -12.34
CA VAL A 519 -20.01 -2.65 -13.06
C VAL A 519 -19.89 -2.92 -14.55
N ALA A 520 -20.81 -2.36 -15.34
CA ALA A 520 -20.84 -2.51 -16.79
C ALA A 520 -20.98 -1.16 -17.49
N GLN A 521 -20.22 -0.98 -18.57
CA GLN A 521 -20.30 0.18 -19.47
C GLN A 521 -20.57 -0.30 -20.89
N VAL A 522 -21.56 0.29 -21.57
CA VAL A 522 -21.80 0.08 -23.00
C VAL A 522 -21.39 1.34 -23.74
N THR A 523 -20.33 1.26 -24.53
CA THR A 523 -19.78 2.38 -25.30
C THR A 523 -20.11 2.22 -26.78
N LYS A 524 -20.91 3.12 -27.37
CA LYS A 524 -21.27 3.12 -28.79
C LYS A 524 -20.21 3.83 -29.62
N PHE A 525 -19.84 3.26 -30.77
CA PHE A 525 -18.86 3.83 -31.72
C PHE A 525 -19.51 4.37 -32.99
N LYS A 526 -18.84 5.28 -33.70
CA LYS A 526 -19.36 5.86 -34.96
C LYS A 526 -19.52 4.84 -36.10
N CYS A 527 -18.79 3.73 -36.07
CA CYS A 527 -18.89 2.67 -37.09
C CYS A 527 -20.09 1.73 -36.90
N GLY A 528 -21.02 2.05 -36.01
CA GLY A 528 -22.20 1.21 -35.73
C GLY A 528 -21.92 -0.01 -34.85
N GLY A 529 -20.69 -0.16 -34.34
CA GLY A 529 -20.33 -1.15 -33.32
C GLY A 529 -20.41 -0.58 -31.89
N PHE A 530 -20.27 -1.45 -30.88
CA PHE A 530 -20.21 -1.05 -29.48
C PHE A 530 -19.18 -1.88 -28.70
N ALA A 531 -18.69 -1.36 -27.58
CA ALA A 531 -17.90 -2.10 -26.60
C ALA A 531 -18.69 -2.31 -25.31
N LEU A 532 -18.66 -3.52 -24.77
CA LEU A 532 -19.09 -3.84 -23.41
C LEU A 532 -17.84 -3.91 -22.53
N GLY A 533 -17.65 -2.90 -21.69
CA GLY A 533 -16.62 -2.87 -20.66
C GLY A 533 -17.16 -3.38 -19.33
N LEU A 534 -16.46 -4.33 -18.72
CA LEU A 534 -16.85 -4.95 -17.46
C LEU A 534 -15.77 -4.71 -16.42
N CYS A 535 -16.21 -4.40 -15.21
CA CYS A 535 -15.40 -4.31 -14.01
C CYS A 535 -16.05 -5.22 -12.97
N MET A 536 -15.35 -6.30 -12.63
CA MET A 536 -15.89 -7.47 -11.94
C MET A 536 -15.00 -7.85 -10.75
N ASN A 537 -15.58 -8.05 -9.58
CA ASN A 537 -14.81 -8.46 -8.42
C ASN A 537 -14.51 -9.97 -8.46
N HIS A 538 -13.22 -10.32 -8.47
CA HIS A 538 -12.75 -11.71 -8.58
C HIS A 538 -13.12 -12.57 -7.36
N CYS A 539 -13.49 -11.99 -6.21
CA CYS A 539 -14.03 -12.77 -5.09
C CYS A 539 -15.38 -13.42 -5.44
N MET A 540 -16.08 -12.93 -6.48
CA MET A 540 -17.35 -13.51 -6.90
C MET A 540 -17.16 -14.72 -7.81
N PHE A 541 -16.07 -14.80 -8.56
CA PHE A 541 -15.84 -15.88 -9.51
C PHE A 541 -14.39 -15.92 -9.99
N ASP A 542 -13.94 -17.11 -10.37
CA ASP A 542 -12.76 -17.25 -11.22
C ASP A 542 -13.11 -17.06 -12.70
N GLY A 543 -12.12 -17.18 -13.59
CA GLY A 543 -12.31 -16.98 -15.02
C GLY A 543 -13.39 -17.88 -15.65
N ILE A 544 -13.57 -19.12 -15.15
CA ILE A 544 -14.61 -20.03 -15.66
C ILE A 544 -15.99 -19.49 -15.25
N GLY A 545 -16.16 -19.19 -13.95
CA GLY A 545 -17.42 -18.63 -13.44
C GLY A 545 -17.77 -17.28 -14.06
N ALA A 546 -16.79 -16.42 -14.31
CA ALA A 546 -16.96 -15.14 -14.99
C ALA A 546 -17.55 -15.31 -16.39
N MET A 547 -16.96 -16.22 -17.18
CA MET A 547 -17.41 -16.45 -18.55
C MET A 547 -18.75 -17.20 -18.60
N GLU A 548 -19.05 -18.08 -17.65
CA GLU A 548 -20.38 -18.68 -17.51
C GLU A 548 -21.45 -17.62 -17.25
N PHE A 549 -21.17 -16.64 -16.38
CA PHE A 549 -22.05 -15.49 -16.14
C PHE A 549 -22.26 -14.66 -17.42
N VAL A 550 -21.17 -14.21 -18.06
CA VAL A 550 -21.24 -13.38 -19.27
C VAL A 550 -21.97 -14.11 -20.40
N ASN A 551 -21.74 -15.40 -20.59
CA ASN A 551 -22.46 -16.20 -21.60
C ASN A 551 -23.94 -16.40 -21.27
N SER A 552 -24.28 -16.53 -19.99
CA SER A 552 -25.68 -16.60 -19.52
C SER A 552 -26.42 -15.28 -19.78
N TRP A 553 -25.75 -14.16 -19.51
CA TRP A 553 -26.26 -12.83 -19.83
C TRP A 553 -26.49 -12.66 -21.33
N ALA A 554 -25.53 -13.09 -22.16
CA ALA A 554 -25.61 -13.04 -23.61
C ALA A 554 -26.74 -13.93 -24.18
N LYS A 555 -26.99 -15.11 -23.60
CA LYS A 555 -28.16 -15.96 -23.94
C LYS A 555 -29.48 -15.23 -23.67
N ILE A 556 -29.63 -14.63 -22.49
CA ILE A 556 -30.82 -13.86 -22.12
C ILE A 556 -31.02 -12.67 -23.06
N ALA A 557 -29.95 -11.97 -23.45
CA ALA A 557 -30.02 -10.85 -24.40
C ALA A 557 -30.57 -11.26 -25.76
N ARG A 558 -30.38 -12.53 -26.15
CA ARG A 558 -30.96 -13.12 -27.37
C ARG A 558 -32.39 -13.65 -27.18
N GLY A 559 -32.97 -13.50 -25.99
CA GLY A 559 -34.30 -14.02 -25.66
C GLY A 559 -34.32 -15.53 -25.39
N LEU A 560 -33.16 -16.16 -25.19
CA LEU A 560 -33.07 -17.58 -24.85
C LEU A 560 -33.26 -17.77 -23.34
N GLN A 561 -33.92 -18.86 -22.95
CA GLN A 561 -34.07 -19.24 -21.55
C GLN A 561 -32.79 -19.88 -20.99
N LEU A 562 -32.50 -19.63 -19.72
CA LEU A 562 -31.48 -20.35 -18.98
C LEU A 562 -32.04 -21.71 -18.54
N THR A 563 -31.57 -22.78 -19.17
CA THR A 563 -31.93 -24.16 -18.82
C THR A 563 -31.18 -24.69 -17.60
N ASP A 564 -29.97 -24.18 -17.38
CA ASP A 564 -29.05 -24.61 -16.34
C ASP A 564 -28.63 -23.40 -15.50
N PRO A 565 -29.30 -23.13 -14.36
CA PRO A 565 -28.95 -22.01 -13.50
C PRO A 565 -27.61 -22.24 -12.77
N PRO A 566 -26.95 -21.17 -12.31
CA PRO A 566 -25.72 -21.30 -11.52
C PRO A 566 -25.99 -22.03 -10.21
N PHE A 567 -25.01 -22.81 -9.77
CA PHE A 567 -25.00 -23.41 -8.44
C PHE A 567 -24.43 -22.40 -7.43
N LEU A 568 -25.29 -21.89 -6.55
CA LEU A 568 -25.00 -20.77 -5.66
C LEU A 568 -24.57 -21.18 -4.24
N ASP A 569 -24.76 -22.43 -3.81
CA ASP A 569 -24.43 -22.84 -2.44
C ASP A 569 -22.90 -22.99 -2.25
N ARG A 570 -22.26 -21.92 -1.77
CA ARG A 570 -20.82 -21.93 -1.52
C ARG A 570 -20.41 -22.67 -0.25
N SER A 571 -21.37 -23.11 0.59
CA SER A 571 -21.08 -23.80 1.84
C SER A 571 -20.36 -25.14 1.64
N ILE A 572 -20.43 -25.72 0.44
CA ILE A 572 -19.69 -26.94 0.05
C ILE A 572 -18.16 -26.77 0.14
N LEU A 573 -17.66 -25.53 0.12
CA LEU A 573 -16.25 -25.16 0.29
C LEU A 573 -15.95 -24.52 1.65
N LYS A 574 -16.82 -24.71 2.64
CA LYS A 574 -16.56 -24.26 4.01
C LYS A 574 -15.40 -25.04 4.62
N ALA A 575 -14.57 -24.35 5.40
CA ALA A 575 -13.47 -24.95 6.13
C ALA A 575 -13.95 -26.09 7.05
N ARG A 576 -13.09 -27.09 7.24
CA ARG A 576 -13.34 -28.20 8.16
C ARG A 576 -13.35 -27.66 9.59
N ASN A 577 -14.07 -28.34 10.48
CA ASN A 577 -14.10 -27.99 11.91
C ASN A 577 -13.69 -29.21 12.76
N PRO A 578 -12.50 -29.19 13.40
CA PRO A 578 -11.50 -28.11 13.35
C PRO A 578 -10.79 -28.04 11.98
N PRO A 579 -10.23 -26.87 11.59
CA PRO A 579 -9.41 -26.77 10.38
C PRO A 579 -8.18 -27.68 10.49
N LYS A 580 -7.82 -28.36 9.39
CA LYS A 580 -6.73 -29.33 9.32
C LYS A 580 -5.72 -28.92 8.23
N ILE A 581 -4.58 -28.37 8.65
CA ILE A 581 -3.47 -28.05 7.74
C ILE A 581 -2.63 -29.30 7.51
N GLU A 582 -2.56 -29.77 6.26
CA GLU A 582 -1.84 -30.98 5.84
C GLU A 582 -0.61 -30.65 4.96
N TYR A 583 -0.48 -29.41 4.48
CA TYR A 583 0.59 -28.94 3.61
C TYR A 583 1.15 -27.59 4.08
N LEU A 584 2.36 -27.25 3.63
CA LEU A 584 3.06 -26.03 4.05
C LEU A 584 2.47 -24.73 3.45
N HIS A 585 1.78 -24.84 2.31
CA HIS A 585 1.17 -23.72 1.59
C HIS A 585 2.12 -22.55 1.33
N GLN A 586 3.24 -22.83 0.65
CA GLN A 586 4.30 -21.85 0.35
C GLN A 586 3.85 -20.72 -0.59
N GLU A 587 2.67 -20.82 -1.19
CA GLU A 587 2.01 -19.73 -1.90
C GLU A 587 1.83 -18.49 -1.00
N PHE A 588 1.67 -18.66 0.32
CA PHE A 588 1.57 -17.59 1.30
C PHE A 588 2.91 -17.14 1.90
N SER A 589 4.00 -17.87 1.65
CA SER A 589 5.32 -17.55 2.21
C SER A 589 5.99 -16.41 1.46
N GLU A 590 6.51 -15.44 2.21
CA GLU A 590 7.37 -14.37 1.69
C GLU A 590 8.79 -14.89 1.47
N ILE A 591 9.34 -14.59 0.29
CA ILE A 591 10.76 -14.82 0.01
C ILE A 591 11.51 -13.54 0.35
N THR A 592 12.34 -13.59 1.39
CA THR A 592 13.23 -12.49 1.77
C THR A 592 14.26 -12.28 0.66
N GLY A 593 14.12 -11.19 -0.09
CA GLY A 593 15.10 -10.82 -1.10
C GLY A 593 16.45 -10.51 -0.46
N THR A 594 17.53 -11.08 -0.99
CA THR A 594 18.86 -10.47 -0.85
C THR A 594 18.84 -9.16 -1.63
N SER A 595 19.10 -8.06 -0.93
CA SER A 595 18.95 -6.67 -1.40
C SER A 595 19.94 -6.30 -2.52
N SER A 596 19.77 -6.89 -3.70
CA SER A 596 20.70 -6.71 -4.83
C SER A 596 20.12 -7.15 -6.18
N THR A 597 18.79 -7.16 -6.34
CA THR A 597 18.23 -6.98 -7.68
C THR A 597 18.41 -5.50 -8.00
N ASN A 598 19.37 -5.18 -8.89
CA ASN A 598 19.88 -3.83 -9.19
C ASN A 598 18.83 -2.72 -8.94
N ASN A 599 19.11 -1.83 -7.98
CA ASN A 599 18.29 -0.63 -7.72
C ASN A 599 17.98 0.14 -9.01
N ASP A 600 18.85 0.06 -10.02
CA ASP A 600 18.70 0.69 -11.33
C ASP A 600 17.48 0.19 -12.13
N LEU A 601 17.00 -1.05 -11.93
CA LEU A 601 15.83 -1.60 -12.64
C LEU A 601 14.49 -1.14 -12.04
N CYS A 602 14.47 -0.67 -10.77
CA CYS A 602 13.23 -0.22 -10.11
C CYS A 602 12.75 1.16 -10.59
N ASP A 603 13.67 1.99 -11.11
CA ASP A 603 13.36 3.35 -11.59
C ASP A 603 13.02 3.40 -13.09
N GLU A 604 13.13 2.28 -13.80
CA GLU A 604 12.86 2.20 -15.23
C GLU A 604 11.36 2.16 -15.56
N LYS A 605 10.98 2.79 -16.67
CA LYS A 605 9.62 2.68 -17.23
C LYS A 605 9.27 1.22 -17.52
N MET A 606 8.21 0.72 -16.91
CA MET A 606 7.64 -0.58 -17.22
C MET A 606 7.08 -0.58 -18.65
N LEU A 607 7.55 -1.54 -19.46
CA LEU A 607 7.04 -1.79 -20.80
C LEU A 607 6.12 -3.01 -20.77
N TYR A 608 4.95 -2.87 -21.38
CA TYR A 608 4.00 -3.97 -21.57
C TYR A 608 4.08 -4.47 -23.01
N ARG A 609 4.26 -5.79 -23.15
CA ARG A 609 4.41 -6.44 -24.47
C ARG A 609 3.66 -7.77 -24.50
N SER A 610 3.19 -8.11 -25.70
CA SER A 610 2.48 -9.34 -26.00
C SER A 610 3.28 -10.14 -27.03
N PHE A 611 3.58 -11.40 -26.70
CA PHE A 611 4.42 -12.29 -27.49
C PHE A 611 3.59 -13.46 -28.02
N CYS A 612 3.46 -13.54 -29.34
CA CYS A 612 2.70 -14.62 -29.97
C CYS A 612 3.55 -15.90 -30.09
N PHE A 613 3.05 -16.97 -29.48
CA PHE A 613 3.52 -18.34 -29.66
C PHE A 613 2.53 -19.09 -30.53
N ASN A 614 2.89 -19.25 -31.80
CA ASN A 614 2.12 -20.07 -32.73
C ASN A 614 2.34 -21.57 -32.45
N SER A 615 1.51 -22.42 -33.07
CA SER A 615 1.60 -23.88 -32.93
C SER A 615 3.02 -24.42 -33.14
N GLU A 616 3.77 -23.88 -34.11
CA GLU A 616 5.14 -24.31 -34.42
C GLU A 616 6.10 -24.00 -33.26
N LYS A 617 6.11 -22.76 -32.74
CA LYS A 617 6.92 -22.37 -31.58
C LYS A 617 6.57 -23.20 -30.34
N LEU A 618 5.29 -23.48 -30.12
CA LEU A 618 4.84 -24.28 -28.99
C LEU A 618 5.32 -25.74 -29.09
N GLU A 619 5.28 -26.34 -30.28
CA GLU A 619 5.83 -27.69 -30.49
C GLU A 619 7.35 -27.74 -30.42
N LYS A 620 8.05 -26.69 -30.89
CA LYS A 620 9.50 -26.53 -30.68
C LYS A 620 9.84 -26.49 -29.19
N LEU A 621 9.10 -25.73 -28.38
CA LEU A 621 9.29 -25.68 -26.92
C LEU A 621 9.11 -27.05 -26.26
N LYS A 622 8.05 -27.78 -26.62
CA LYS A 622 7.82 -29.14 -26.11
C LYS A 622 8.92 -30.12 -26.52
N THR A 623 9.43 -29.99 -27.74
CA THR A 623 10.54 -30.82 -28.24
C THR A 623 11.80 -30.52 -27.44
N LYS A 624 12.13 -29.23 -27.27
CA LYS A 624 13.27 -28.76 -26.45
C LYS A 624 13.18 -29.20 -24.99
N ALA A 625 11.99 -29.23 -24.42
CA ALA A 625 11.76 -29.74 -23.07
C ALA A 625 12.05 -31.25 -22.92
N ARG A 626 12.08 -32.01 -24.02
CA ARG A 626 12.32 -33.47 -24.04
C ARG A 626 13.69 -33.87 -24.62
N GLU A 627 14.48 -32.92 -25.08
CA GLU A 627 15.74 -33.18 -25.81
C GLU A 627 16.77 -33.97 -24.99
N ASP A 628 16.78 -33.80 -23.67
CA ASP A 628 17.73 -34.46 -22.76
C ASP A 628 17.25 -35.84 -22.27
N GLY A 629 16.07 -36.29 -22.71
CA GLY A 629 15.48 -37.58 -22.33
C GLY A 629 14.98 -37.66 -20.88
N ALA A 630 15.01 -36.58 -20.10
CA ALA A 630 14.58 -36.58 -18.70
C ALA A 630 13.05 -36.55 -18.53
N LEU A 631 12.30 -36.15 -19.57
CA LEU A 631 10.84 -36.07 -19.58
C LEU A 631 10.24 -36.93 -20.69
N GLU A 632 9.25 -37.76 -20.35
CA GLU A 632 8.48 -38.53 -21.35
C GLU A 632 7.56 -37.62 -22.16
N ASN A 633 6.80 -36.75 -21.50
CA ASN A 633 5.82 -35.86 -22.12
C ASN A 633 5.66 -34.56 -21.32
N CYS A 634 5.22 -33.50 -22.01
CA CYS A 634 4.84 -32.23 -21.37
C CYS A 634 3.66 -31.57 -22.09
N THR A 635 2.82 -30.86 -21.33
CA THR A 635 1.73 -30.07 -21.88
C THR A 635 2.22 -28.70 -22.39
N THR A 636 1.44 -28.04 -23.25
CA THR A 636 1.77 -26.69 -23.71
C THR A 636 1.92 -25.71 -22.54
N PHE A 637 1.04 -25.82 -21.53
CA PHE A 637 1.09 -24.97 -20.35
C PHE A 637 2.39 -25.20 -19.56
N GLU A 638 2.79 -26.45 -19.33
CA GLU A 638 4.01 -26.78 -18.59
C GLU A 638 5.26 -26.25 -19.32
N ALA A 639 5.39 -26.56 -20.62
CA ALA A 639 6.54 -26.14 -21.42
C ALA A 639 6.65 -24.61 -21.52
N LEU A 640 5.53 -23.93 -21.79
CA LEU A 640 5.51 -22.47 -21.93
C LEU A 640 5.75 -21.78 -20.58
N SER A 641 5.15 -22.25 -19.49
CA SER A 641 5.34 -21.67 -18.15
C SER A 641 6.78 -21.79 -17.70
N ALA A 642 7.39 -22.96 -17.85
CA ALA A 642 8.80 -23.19 -17.54
C ALA A 642 9.73 -22.30 -18.38
N PHE A 643 9.44 -22.18 -19.67
CA PHE A 643 10.20 -21.33 -20.57
C PHE A 643 10.11 -19.85 -20.19
N VAL A 644 8.90 -19.33 -19.96
CA VAL A 644 8.67 -17.94 -19.56
C VAL A 644 9.30 -17.65 -18.19
N TRP A 645 9.25 -18.60 -17.25
CA TRP A 645 9.89 -18.46 -15.95
C TRP A 645 11.41 -18.36 -16.07
N LYS A 646 12.05 -19.24 -16.85
CA LYS A 646 13.48 -19.15 -17.17
C LYS A 646 13.82 -17.83 -17.87
N ALA A 647 13.06 -17.46 -18.90
CA ALA A 647 13.33 -16.26 -19.69
C ALA A 647 13.19 -14.98 -18.87
N ARG A 648 12.15 -14.85 -18.04
CA ARG A 648 11.96 -13.70 -17.16
C ARG A 648 13.07 -13.59 -16.12
N THR A 649 13.46 -14.72 -15.52
CA THR A 649 14.54 -14.76 -14.52
C THR A 649 15.87 -14.29 -15.13
N ARG A 650 16.18 -14.72 -16.36
CA ARG A 650 17.36 -14.26 -17.10
C ARG A 650 17.26 -12.77 -17.46
N ALA A 651 16.11 -12.33 -17.96
CA ALA A 651 15.89 -10.94 -18.37
C ALA A 651 16.03 -9.95 -17.20
N LEU A 652 15.57 -10.33 -16.01
CA LEU A 652 15.70 -9.52 -14.79
C LEU A 652 17.09 -9.61 -14.14
N ASN A 653 18.01 -10.39 -14.72
CA ASN A 653 19.38 -10.58 -14.23
C ASN A 653 19.44 -10.89 -12.72
N MET A 654 18.57 -11.82 -12.28
CA MET A 654 18.47 -12.19 -10.87
C MET A 654 19.74 -12.91 -10.38
N LEU A 655 20.12 -12.66 -9.13
CA LEU A 655 21.31 -13.28 -8.55
C LEU A 655 21.16 -14.80 -8.44
N PRO A 656 22.21 -15.59 -8.74
CA PRO A 656 22.13 -17.05 -8.72
C PRO A 656 21.60 -17.64 -7.40
N GLU A 657 21.95 -17.04 -6.27
CA GLU A 657 21.57 -17.51 -4.93
C GLU A 657 20.16 -17.06 -4.50
N GLN A 658 19.55 -16.12 -5.22
CA GLN A 658 18.22 -15.59 -4.91
C GLN A 658 17.16 -16.68 -5.11
N GLN A 659 16.31 -16.86 -4.10
CA GLN A 659 15.13 -17.71 -4.23
C GLN A 659 14.08 -17.01 -5.09
N ILE A 660 13.48 -17.78 -5.99
CA ILE A 660 12.43 -17.32 -6.90
C ILE A 660 11.26 -18.30 -6.86
N LYS A 661 10.05 -17.76 -6.98
CA LYS A 661 8.81 -18.53 -6.93
C LYS A 661 8.03 -18.38 -8.22
N LEU A 662 7.61 -19.50 -8.79
CA LEU A 662 6.58 -19.53 -9.83
C LEU A 662 5.27 -19.92 -9.18
N MET A 663 4.25 -19.09 -9.36
CA MET A 663 2.89 -19.34 -8.91
C MET A 663 1.94 -19.41 -10.10
N PHE A 664 0.92 -20.26 -10.01
CA PHE A 664 -0.13 -20.33 -11.03
C PHE A 664 -1.41 -20.93 -10.49
N ALA A 665 -2.53 -20.59 -11.13
CA ALA A 665 -3.84 -21.10 -10.78
C ALA A 665 -4.06 -22.52 -11.34
N VAL A 666 -4.58 -23.42 -10.50
CA VAL A 666 -5.00 -24.77 -10.89
C VAL A 666 -6.50 -24.93 -10.64
N ASP A 667 -7.20 -25.49 -11.63
CA ASP A 667 -8.63 -25.81 -11.51
C ASP A 667 -8.83 -26.99 -10.56
N GLY A 668 -9.42 -26.69 -9.40
CA GLY A 668 -9.72 -27.64 -8.34
C GLY A 668 -11.07 -28.32 -8.49
N ARG A 669 -11.97 -27.83 -9.36
CA ARG A 669 -13.31 -28.42 -9.56
C ARG A 669 -13.31 -29.94 -9.75
N PRO A 670 -12.49 -30.54 -10.63
CA PRO A 670 -12.43 -31.98 -10.80
C PRO A 670 -11.59 -32.70 -9.72
N LYS A 671 -10.87 -31.95 -8.87
CA LYS A 671 -9.96 -32.49 -7.86
C LYS A 671 -10.66 -32.82 -6.55
N PHE A 672 -11.77 -32.14 -6.24
CA PHE A 672 -12.56 -32.45 -5.06
C PHE A 672 -13.21 -33.84 -5.15
N SER A 673 -13.42 -34.47 -4.00
CA SER A 673 -14.17 -35.72 -3.87
C SER A 673 -15.37 -35.52 -2.92
N PRO A 674 -16.62 -35.51 -3.44
CA PRO A 674 -16.99 -35.53 -4.86
C PRO A 674 -16.56 -34.23 -5.58
N PRO A 675 -16.47 -34.23 -6.93
CA PRO A 675 -16.17 -33.03 -7.71
C PRO A 675 -17.17 -31.90 -7.46
N LEU A 676 -16.75 -30.65 -7.68
CA LEU A 676 -17.69 -29.53 -7.57
C LEU A 676 -18.83 -29.65 -8.59
N PRO A 677 -20.05 -29.24 -8.22
CA PRO A 677 -21.20 -29.27 -9.13
C PRO A 677 -20.91 -28.51 -10.42
N LYS A 678 -21.52 -28.97 -11.51
CA LYS A 678 -21.53 -28.20 -12.76
C LYS A 678 -22.17 -26.82 -12.50
N TRP A 679 -21.65 -25.79 -13.17
CA TRP A 679 -22.12 -24.41 -13.03
C TRP A 679 -21.89 -23.80 -11.64
N TYR A 680 -20.90 -24.30 -10.88
CA TYR A 680 -20.50 -23.71 -9.60
C TYR A 680 -20.12 -22.24 -9.75
N PHE A 681 -20.88 -21.37 -9.10
CA PHE A 681 -20.67 -19.92 -9.11
C PHE A 681 -19.80 -19.47 -7.92
N GLY A 682 -18.50 -19.40 -8.16
CA GLY A 682 -17.47 -18.99 -7.20
C GLY A 682 -16.08 -19.31 -7.70
N ASN A 683 -15.07 -19.15 -6.84
CA ASN A 683 -13.70 -19.56 -7.10
C ASN A 683 -13.53 -21.04 -6.77
N GLY A 684 -13.31 -21.85 -7.81
CA GLY A 684 -12.98 -23.27 -7.72
C GLY A 684 -11.50 -23.55 -8.00
N ILE A 685 -10.64 -22.54 -7.88
CA ILE A 685 -9.21 -22.59 -8.16
C ILE A 685 -8.38 -22.45 -6.87
N VAL A 686 -7.14 -22.94 -6.91
CA VAL A 686 -6.11 -22.65 -5.89
C VAL A 686 -4.85 -22.15 -6.59
N LEU A 687 -4.08 -21.29 -5.92
CA LEU A 687 -2.74 -20.93 -6.34
C LEU A 687 -1.76 -21.97 -5.80
N THR A 688 -1.14 -22.74 -6.69
CA THR A 688 0.00 -23.60 -6.34
C THR A 688 1.30 -22.89 -6.69
N ASN A 689 2.43 -23.43 -6.23
CA ASN A 689 3.72 -22.80 -6.43
C ASN A 689 4.86 -23.81 -6.62
N SER A 690 5.96 -23.32 -7.18
CA SER A 690 7.27 -23.98 -7.19
C SER A 690 8.34 -22.96 -6.82
N ILE A 691 9.29 -23.36 -5.96
CA ILE A 691 10.37 -22.50 -5.47
C ILE A 691 11.71 -23.15 -5.81
N CYS A 692 12.64 -22.37 -6.34
CA CYS A 692 14.03 -22.78 -6.56
C CYS A 692 14.97 -21.57 -6.50
N GLN A 693 16.27 -21.81 -6.62
CA GLN A 693 17.26 -20.74 -6.79
C GLN A 693 17.33 -20.29 -8.25
N ALA A 694 17.55 -18.99 -8.50
CA ALA A 694 17.62 -18.46 -9.86
C ALA A 694 18.75 -19.10 -10.68
N GLY A 695 19.93 -19.32 -10.10
CA GLY A 695 21.05 -19.99 -10.77
C GLY A 695 20.69 -21.42 -11.18
N ASP A 696 20.14 -22.19 -10.23
CA ASP A 696 19.63 -23.54 -10.49
C ASP A 696 18.59 -23.58 -11.62
N LEU A 697 17.65 -22.63 -11.64
CA LEU A 697 16.64 -22.54 -12.68
C LEU A 697 17.28 -22.26 -14.03
N LEU A 698 18.28 -21.39 -14.11
CA LEU A 698 18.91 -20.96 -15.36
C LEU A 698 19.88 -22.00 -15.93
N ASP A 699 20.72 -22.60 -15.09
CA ASP A 699 21.80 -23.52 -15.48
C ASP A 699 21.31 -24.90 -15.89
N LYS A 700 20.20 -25.38 -15.30
CA LYS A 700 19.62 -26.69 -15.62
C LYS A 700 18.82 -26.66 -16.92
N PRO A 701 18.66 -27.79 -17.64
CA PRO A 701 17.88 -27.85 -18.87
C PRO A 701 16.40 -27.46 -18.65
N LEU A 702 15.70 -27.10 -19.74
CA LEU A 702 14.29 -26.71 -19.69
C LEU A 702 13.40 -27.82 -19.10
N SER A 703 13.77 -29.07 -19.32
CA SER A 703 13.14 -30.27 -18.75
C SER A 703 13.01 -30.20 -17.22
N ASN A 704 14.02 -29.66 -16.52
CA ASN A 704 13.99 -29.52 -15.07
C ASN A 704 12.91 -28.52 -14.62
N ALA A 705 12.90 -27.34 -15.24
CA ALA A 705 11.88 -26.33 -14.97
C ALA A 705 10.46 -26.82 -15.30
N VAL A 706 10.31 -27.64 -16.36
CA VAL A 706 9.04 -28.30 -16.69
C VAL A 706 8.65 -29.33 -15.63
N GLY A 707 9.60 -30.13 -15.13
CA GLY A 707 9.38 -31.06 -14.02
C GLY A 707 8.88 -30.36 -12.75
N LEU A 708 9.49 -29.22 -12.40
CA LEU A 708 9.06 -28.39 -11.28
C LEU A 708 7.59 -27.93 -11.41
N VAL A 709 7.16 -27.55 -12.62
CA VAL A 709 5.76 -27.19 -12.89
C VAL A 709 4.85 -28.41 -12.80
N GLN A 710 5.26 -29.55 -13.36
CA GLN A 710 4.48 -30.79 -13.30
C GLN A 710 4.26 -31.26 -11.86
N ASP A 711 5.28 -31.20 -11.02
CA ASP A 711 5.19 -31.62 -9.62
C ASP A 711 4.28 -30.68 -8.82
N ALA A 712 4.37 -29.36 -9.05
CA ALA A 712 3.46 -28.38 -8.46
C ALA A 712 1.99 -28.59 -8.88
N ILE A 713 1.72 -29.00 -10.13
CA ILE A 713 0.37 -29.37 -10.60
C ILE A 713 -0.12 -30.67 -9.94
N LYS A 714 0.74 -31.69 -9.89
CA LYS A 714 0.40 -33.01 -9.30
C LYS A 714 0.11 -32.91 -7.80
N MET A 715 0.69 -31.94 -7.11
CA MET A 715 0.46 -31.69 -5.69
C MET A 715 -1.00 -31.29 -5.38
N VAL A 716 -1.71 -30.72 -6.36
CA VAL A 716 -3.10 -30.24 -6.18
C VAL A 716 -4.09 -31.41 -6.22
N THR A 717 -4.39 -31.94 -5.04
CA THR A 717 -5.37 -33.00 -4.74
C THR A 717 -6.56 -32.47 -3.94
N ASP A 718 -7.60 -33.27 -3.70
CA ASP A 718 -8.70 -32.92 -2.75
C ASP A 718 -8.15 -32.50 -1.38
N SER A 719 -7.19 -33.25 -0.83
CA SER A 719 -6.56 -32.94 0.45
C SER A 719 -5.80 -31.61 0.43
N TYR A 720 -5.08 -31.32 -0.66
CA TYR A 720 -4.39 -30.04 -0.82
C TYR A 720 -5.39 -28.86 -0.89
N MET A 721 -6.46 -28.99 -1.67
CA MET A 721 -7.51 -27.97 -1.78
C MET A 721 -8.17 -27.69 -0.41
N ARG A 722 -8.55 -28.74 0.33
CA ARG A 722 -9.16 -28.61 1.65
C ARG A 722 -8.18 -28.07 2.69
N SER A 723 -6.92 -28.48 2.61
CA SER A 723 -5.86 -27.92 3.46
C SER A 723 -5.65 -26.43 3.19
N ALA A 724 -5.72 -25.97 1.93
CA ALA A 724 -5.59 -24.56 1.59
C ALA A 724 -6.74 -23.72 2.16
N ILE A 725 -7.98 -24.23 2.04
CA ILE A 725 -9.17 -23.64 2.66
C ILE A 725 -8.99 -23.50 4.17
N ASP A 726 -8.51 -24.56 4.84
CA ASP A 726 -8.29 -24.57 6.28
C ASP A 726 -7.10 -23.71 6.73
N TYR A 727 -6.05 -23.66 5.92
CA TYR A 727 -4.88 -22.80 6.16
C TYR A 727 -5.30 -21.34 6.16
N PHE A 728 -6.08 -20.92 5.16
CA PHE A 728 -6.65 -19.58 5.13
C PHE A 728 -7.62 -19.35 6.30
N GLU A 729 -8.37 -20.37 6.71
CA GLU A 729 -9.28 -20.28 7.86
C GLU A 729 -8.55 -19.86 9.14
N LEU A 730 -7.35 -20.39 9.35
CA LEU A 730 -6.56 -20.16 10.57
C LEU A 730 -5.65 -18.95 10.49
N THR A 731 -5.09 -18.66 9.30
CA THR A 731 -4.01 -17.67 9.15
C THR A 731 -4.47 -16.35 8.55
N ARG A 732 -5.56 -16.36 7.77
CA ARG A 732 -5.98 -15.23 6.91
C ARG A 732 -4.86 -14.69 6.01
N ALA A 733 -3.83 -15.50 5.75
CA ALA A 733 -2.67 -15.08 4.97
C ALA A 733 -3.08 -14.83 3.50
N ARG A 734 -2.48 -13.82 2.88
CA ARG A 734 -2.64 -13.54 1.44
C ARG A 734 -1.45 -14.10 0.66
N PRO A 735 -1.66 -14.55 -0.59
CA PRO A 735 -0.56 -14.99 -1.45
C PRO A 735 0.53 -13.92 -1.56
N SER A 736 1.80 -14.29 -1.35
CA SER A 736 2.92 -13.36 -1.43
C SER A 736 3.48 -13.30 -2.84
N LEU A 737 3.57 -12.09 -3.42
CA LEU A 737 4.16 -11.82 -4.73
C LEU A 737 5.66 -11.47 -4.68
N ALA A 738 6.29 -11.49 -3.50
CA ALA A 738 7.72 -11.20 -3.35
C ALA A 738 8.57 -12.22 -4.11
N SER A 739 9.51 -11.74 -4.95
CA SER A 739 10.34 -12.57 -5.86
C SER A 739 9.54 -13.63 -6.64
N THR A 740 8.29 -13.30 -6.99
CA THR A 740 7.34 -14.24 -7.58
C THR A 740 7.05 -13.88 -9.04
N LEU A 741 6.79 -14.90 -9.84
CA LEU A 741 6.12 -14.80 -11.13
C LEU A 741 4.77 -15.48 -11.00
N LEU A 742 3.66 -14.76 -11.23
CA LEU A 742 2.31 -15.32 -11.21
C LEU A 742 1.78 -15.50 -12.64
N ILE A 743 1.57 -16.74 -13.07
CA ILE A 743 0.98 -17.05 -14.38
C ILE A 743 -0.50 -17.36 -14.21
N THR A 744 -1.36 -16.65 -14.95
CA THR A 744 -2.77 -17.03 -15.09
C THR A 744 -3.13 -17.21 -16.57
N THR A 745 -3.86 -18.30 -16.84
CA THR A 745 -4.14 -18.73 -18.21
C THR A 745 -5.58 -18.49 -18.57
N TRP A 746 -5.79 -17.60 -19.54
CA TRP A 746 -7.09 -17.24 -20.10
C TRP A 746 -7.33 -17.88 -21.47
N SER A 747 -6.33 -18.61 -22.00
CA SER A 747 -6.39 -19.21 -23.34
C SER A 747 -7.52 -20.22 -23.55
N ARG A 748 -8.06 -20.78 -22.45
CA ARG A 748 -9.20 -21.71 -22.46
C ARG A 748 -10.54 -21.04 -22.11
N LEU A 749 -10.53 -19.75 -21.77
CA LEU A 749 -11.74 -19.02 -21.43
C LEU A 749 -12.50 -18.64 -22.71
N SER A 750 -13.83 -18.67 -22.62
CA SER A 750 -14.74 -18.53 -23.75
C SER A 750 -14.96 -17.09 -24.21
N PHE A 751 -13.92 -16.25 -24.21
CA PHE A 751 -14.01 -14.82 -24.57
C PHE A 751 -14.61 -14.58 -25.96
N TYR A 752 -14.23 -15.42 -26.94
CA TYR A 752 -14.62 -15.25 -28.33
C TYR A 752 -15.97 -15.87 -28.71
N THR A 753 -16.65 -16.60 -27.81
CA THR A 753 -17.92 -17.27 -28.14
C THR A 753 -19.13 -16.59 -27.52
N THR A 754 -18.93 -15.45 -26.84
CA THR A 754 -20.00 -14.68 -26.22
C THR A 754 -20.77 -13.92 -27.28
N ASP A 755 -22.07 -14.22 -27.46
CA ASP A 755 -22.91 -13.57 -28.46
C ASP A 755 -24.15 -12.95 -27.81
N PHE A 756 -24.19 -11.61 -27.73
CA PHE A 756 -25.33 -10.82 -27.25
C PHE A 756 -26.42 -10.60 -28.31
N GLY A 757 -26.32 -11.28 -29.45
CA GLY A 757 -27.17 -11.13 -30.62
C GLY A 757 -26.55 -10.27 -31.73
N TRP A 758 -25.27 -9.92 -31.60
CA TRP A 758 -24.48 -9.19 -32.59
C TRP A 758 -23.42 -10.07 -33.27
N GLY A 759 -23.37 -11.36 -32.94
CA GLY A 759 -22.29 -12.27 -33.31
C GLY A 759 -21.21 -12.34 -32.24
N GLU A 760 -20.14 -13.07 -32.55
CA GLU A 760 -18.94 -13.16 -31.72
C GLU A 760 -18.25 -11.78 -31.62
N PRO A 761 -17.57 -11.47 -30.50
CA PRO A 761 -16.87 -10.21 -30.37
C PRO A 761 -15.74 -10.14 -31.40
N VAL A 762 -15.66 -9.02 -32.09
CA VAL A 762 -14.59 -8.72 -33.05
C VAL A 762 -13.25 -8.64 -32.33
N LEU A 763 -13.26 -8.12 -31.11
CA LEU A 763 -12.09 -8.02 -30.25
C LEU A 763 -12.50 -8.22 -28.78
N SER A 764 -11.65 -8.85 -27.98
CA SER A 764 -11.84 -8.95 -26.53
C SER A 764 -10.51 -9.08 -25.80
N GLY A 765 -10.45 -8.63 -24.54
CA GLY A 765 -9.23 -8.70 -23.77
C GLY A 765 -9.29 -8.00 -22.41
N PRO A 766 -8.21 -8.12 -21.61
CA PRO A 766 -8.03 -7.35 -20.39
C PRO A 766 -7.68 -5.89 -20.72
N VAL A 767 -8.14 -4.97 -19.88
CA VAL A 767 -7.75 -3.54 -19.98
C VAL A 767 -6.29 -3.33 -19.53
N ALA A 768 -5.89 -4.01 -18.46
CA ALA A 768 -4.59 -3.88 -17.80
C ALA A 768 -4.16 -5.22 -17.20
N LEU A 769 -2.87 -5.34 -16.84
CA LEU A 769 -2.42 -6.42 -15.96
C LEU A 769 -2.82 -6.10 -14.51
N PRO A 770 -3.30 -7.08 -13.73
CA PRO A 770 -3.68 -6.84 -12.33
C PRO A 770 -2.53 -6.34 -11.45
N GLU A 771 -1.33 -6.89 -11.64
CA GLU A 771 -0.10 -6.54 -10.92
C GLU A 771 1.12 -6.74 -11.83
N LYS A 772 2.26 -6.14 -11.48
CA LYS A 772 3.50 -6.21 -12.29
C LYS A 772 4.14 -7.62 -12.33
N GLU A 773 3.88 -8.46 -11.33
CA GLU A 773 4.32 -9.85 -11.27
C GLU A 773 3.45 -10.81 -12.07
N VAL A 774 2.30 -10.35 -12.58
CA VAL A 774 1.31 -11.18 -13.27
C VAL A 774 1.59 -11.27 -14.77
N ILE A 775 1.56 -12.49 -15.30
CA ILE A 775 1.60 -12.79 -16.73
C ILE A 775 0.30 -13.46 -17.15
N LEU A 776 -0.27 -12.99 -18.27
CA LEU A 776 -1.48 -13.56 -18.86
C LEU A 776 -1.13 -14.40 -20.09
N PHE A 777 -1.64 -15.63 -20.14
CA PHE A 777 -1.68 -16.41 -21.38
C PHE A 777 -3.04 -16.25 -22.03
N LEU A 778 -3.11 -15.42 -23.07
CA LEU A 778 -4.31 -15.14 -23.84
C LEU A 778 -4.38 -16.06 -25.06
N SER A 779 -5.59 -16.42 -25.49
CA SER A 779 -5.75 -17.11 -26.78
C SER A 779 -5.55 -16.10 -27.91
N ASN A 780 -4.98 -16.54 -29.04
CA ASN A 780 -4.82 -15.71 -30.23
C ASN A 780 -5.35 -16.45 -31.47
N GLY A 781 -6.11 -15.72 -32.29
CA GLY A 781 -6.71 -16.20 -33.54
C GLY A 781 -7.99 -17.03 -33.35
N THR A 782 -8.76 -17.14 -34.43
CA THR A 782 -10.06 -17.83 -34.48
C THR A 782 -9.97 -19.34 -34.19
N GLU A 783 -8.81 -19.97 -34.46
CA GLU A 783 -8.60 -21.40 -34.21
C GLU A 783 -8.16 -21.74 -32.77
N LYS A 784 -7.92 -20.75 -31.91
CA LYS A 784 -7.50 -20.93 -30.49
C LYS A 784 -6.21 -21.76 -30.27
N LYS A 785 -5.41 -21.99 -31.31
CA LYS A 785 -4.17 -22.78 -31.22
C LYS A 785 -2.94 -21.97 -30.78
N ASN A 786 -2.97 -20.66 -30.99
CA ASN A 786 -1.86 -19.78 -30.66
C ASN A 786 -2.08 -19.16 -29.26
N ILE A 787 -0.99 -18.93 -28.55
CA ILE A 787 -1.00 -18.32 -27.21
C ILE A 787 -0.22 -17.02 -27.27
N ASN A 788 -0.85 -15.92 -26.84
CA ASN A 788 -0.17 -14.67 -26.58
C ASN A 788 0.25 -14.64 -25.12
N VAL A 789 1.55 -14.48 -24.88
CA VAL A 789 2.11 -14.27 -23.54
C VAL A 789 2.24 -12.78 -23.32
N LEU A 790 1.45 -12.25 -22.38
CA LEU A 790 1.38 -10.85 -22.05
C LEU A 790 2.01 -10.59 -20.69
N LEU A 791 2.95 -9.64 -20.64
CA LEU A 791 3.69 -9.30 -19.42
C LEU A 791 4.20 -7.86 -19.42
N GLY A 792 4.54 -7.37 -18.23
CA GLY A 792 5.27 -6.13 -18.02
C GLY A 792 6.68 -6.38 -17.48
N LEU A 793 7.68 -5.69 -18.02
CA LEU A 793 9.07 -5.69 -17.50
C LEU A 793 9.69 -4.28 -17.59
N PRO A 794 10.71 -3.96 -16.76
CA PRO A 794 11.57 -2.80 -16.98
C PRO A 794 12.12 -2.77 -18.41
N ALA A 795 12.35 -1.59 -18.98
CA ALA A 795 12.70 -1.45 -20.39
C ALA A 795 13.95 -2.25 -20.79
N SER A 796 15.01 -2.24 -19.98
CA SER A 796 16.23 -2.99 -20.23
C SER A 796 16.01 -4.51 -20.17
N ALA A 797 15.26 -4.97 -19.17
CA ALA A 797 14.86 -6.37 -19.04
C ALA A 797 13.95 -6.81 -20.19
N MET A 798 13.06 -5.92 -20.67
CA MET A 798 12.17 -6.22 -21.80
C MET A 798 12.97 -6.48 -23.07
N ASN A 799 14.02 -5.70 -23.38
CA ASN A 799 14.85 -5.94 -24.56
C ASN A 799 15.47 -7.34 -24.54
N VAL A 800 16.04 -7.75 -23.41
CA VAL A 800 16.61 -9.11 -23.24
C VAL A 800 15.52 -10.17 -23.37
N PHE A 801 14.35 -9.92 -22.77
CA PHE A 801 13.22 -10.84 -22.86
C PHE A 801 12.73 -11.00 -24.30
N GLU A 802 12.59 -9.90 -25.06
CA GLU A 802 12.18 -9.90 -26.47
C GLU A 802 13.10 -10.77 -27.33
N GLU A 803 14.42 -10.68 -27.14
CA GLU A 803 15.40 -11.54 -27.82
C GLU A 803 15.19 -13.02 -27.51
N LEU A 804 14.92 -13.35 -26.24
CA LEU A 804 14.67 -14.72 -25.80
C LEU A 804 13.38 -15.30 -26.39
N MET A 805 12.38 -14.48 -26.76
CA MET A 805 11.11 -14.96 -27.33
C MET A 805 11.22 -15.46 -28.79
N ASN A 806 12.39 -15.32 -29.42
CA ASN A 806 12.71 -15.92 -30.72
C ASN A 806 13.11 -17.40 -30.57
N VAL A 807 12.12 -18.22 -30.22
CA VAL A 807 12.25 -19.69 -30.10
C VAL A 807 12.20 -20.41 -31.44
#